data_AF-A0A3P8PNH1-F1
#
_entry.id   AF-A0A3P8PNH1-F1
#
_cell.length_a   1.000
_cell.length_b   1.000
_cell.length_c   1.000
_cell.angle_alpha   90.00
_cell.angle_beta   90.00
_cell.angle_gamma   90.00
#
_symmetry.space_group_name_H-M   'P 1'
#
loop_
_entity.id
_entity.type
_entity.pdbx_description
1 polymer ?
#
loop_
_entity_poly.entity_id
_entity_poly.type
_entity_poly.pdbx_seq_one_letter_code
_entity_poly.pdbx_strand_id
1 'polypeptide(L)'
;MTQYLIFIQGVSEGLRSEVKTMNNARRKARAEKTQAEDQKLKQDLYVERLTKELDRLTQQIAMYESKTSAHAEETQTAKEALSEAEMEMESLLVARKQLLQQWSSCLMGLRRRDEAFGAMQEHQVILLDKDIDGYKKSINAEQEQNEILTLQLNWSQMDCTTTRKLISDKQAQQEALQAHYSTFLLTLQETERTLARLSKVSVWPEMNDQSKQLEKESSARLELENNIMSSMQHKLLHNNAAKYSQLLTEKISRLKKEKMYQLKQSEEEVLVVKLESQLVSQRVDSLALTQEALDQEITKYNKLITAIEAKLTSSVRVIEQKQSTIIGYNTKISQIAATTGHDDLGPLHIKIQSIIAQIEELAANIKSDQQLWMKRQGILMGLTQMIEDHREEAELEKSSKMLKRDQLKLNMLLSKKGQLSQALQQENAVMETDFIHRLKREAVKMQMKVEKTQEEKERLLNSLVEAERQIMLWEKKTQLVKEMRSAMDVGQGESHTMKAEIHRMEVRLSQLMRQRECLLRESEATVARRETIVLRKEAMMRNSLKQATQGDLSLSIQGLQRKIREAHKVKETDGTLIHLCLEQVEHLSYMQDLKTHLTELCSTSYILDSDFVNLQDTKERNLGHLVALQSRAKRLRTVCEGSYRALSTPESVEAALQRQTDRLHAISTILHRVCEEFPQHQGALRRLSRALSEHCALEGQCTGMTCE
;
A
#
# COMPACT_ATOMS: atom_id res chain seq x y z
N MET A 1 50.58 74.61 122.31
CA MET A 1 51.21 73.83 121.22
C MET A 1 50.74 72.37 121.23
N THR A 2 50.89 71.63 122.33
CA THR A 2 50.45 70.22 122.49
C THR A 2 49.01 69.91 122.08
N GLN A 3 48.01 70.70 122.51
CA GLN A 3 46.60 70.47 122.14
C GLN A 3 46.35 70.50 120.62
N TYR A 4 47.08 71.33 119.86
CA TYR A 4 46.91 71.44 118.41
C TYR A 4 47.49 70.21 117.68
N LEU A 5 48.58 69.64 118.20
CA LEU A 5 49.12 68.36 117.74
C LEU A 5 48.15 67.20 118.00
N ILE A 6 47.54 67.14 119.19
CA ILE A 6 46.54 66.11 119.53
C ILE A 6 45.33 66.21 118.61
N PHE A 7 44.85 67.42 118.32
CA PHE A 7 43.76 67.65 117.37
C PHE A 7 44.11 67.19 115.94
N ILE A 8 45.28 67.60 115.41
CA ILE A 8 45.76 67.17 114.09
C ILE A 8 45.94 65.65 114.03
N GLN A 9 46.47 65.04 115.10
CA GLN A 9 46.69 63.59 115.17
C GLN A 9 45.36 62.84 115.15
N GLY A 10 44.37 63.25 115.96
CA GLY A 10 43.02 62.68 115.97
C GLY A 10 42.29 62.85 114.63
N VAL A 11 42.41 64.02 113.98
CA VAL A 11 41.90 64.23 112.61
C VAL A 11 42.62 63.32 111.61
N SER A 12 43.93 63.12 111.73
CA SER A 12 44.69 62.21 110.85
C SER A 12 44.32 60.74 111.04
N GLU A 13 43.93 60.33 112.25
CA GLU A 13 43.45 58.98 112.55
C GLU A 13 41.99 58.78 112.13
N GLY A 14 41.15 59.80 112.26
CA GLY A 14 39.81 59.86 111.67
C GLY A 14 39.86 59.69 110.15
N LEU A 15 40.62 60.53 109.45
CA LEU A 15 40.84 60.43 108.01
C LEU A 15 41.48 59.09 107.60
N ARG A 16 42.40 58.53 108.39
CA ARG A 16 42.96 57.19 108.15
C ARG A 16 41.91 56.09 108.32
N SER A 17 40.98 56.24 109.27
CA SER A 17 39.85 55.33 109.47
C SER A 17 38.86 55.43 108.31
N GLU A 18 38.49 56.64 107.88
CA GLU A 18 37.62 56.88 106.71
C GLU A 18 38.25 56.36 105.41
N VAL A 19 39.54 56.59 105.19
CA VAL A 19 40.27 56.01 104.06
C VAL A 19 40.29 54.47 104.15
N LYS A 20 40.32 53.88 105.35
CA LYS A 20 40.24 52.42 105.54
C LYS A 20 38.82 51.87 105.29
N THR A 21 37.77 52.54 105.77
CA THR A 21 36.37 52.14 105.50
C THR A 21 36.02 52.34 104.02
N MET A 22 36.41 53.46 103.40
CA MET A 22 36.28 53.70 101.97
C MET A 22 37.03 52.65 101.13
N ASN A 23 38.27 52.29 101.48
CA ASN A 23 38.99 51.23 100.77
C ASN A 23 38.34 49.85 100.96
N ASN A 24 37.78 49.55 102.13
CA ASN A 24 37.04 48.31 102.36
C ASN A 24 35.72 48.28 101.58
N ALA A 25 34.96 49.39 101.55
CA ALA A 25 33.75 49.53 100.74
C ALA A 25 34.06 49.40 99.24
N ARG A 26 35.13 50.06 98.76
CA ARG A 26 35.62 49.94 97.38
C ARG A 26 36.05 48.51 97.02
N ARG A 27 36.68 47.79 97.96
CA ARG A 27 37.02 46.36 97.79
C ARG A 27 35.79 45.48 97.73
N LYS A 28 34.82 45.69 98.62
CA LYS A 28 33.54 44.96 98.64
C LYS A 28 32.74 45.20 97.34
N ALA A 29 32.53 46.46 96.96
CA ALA A 29 31.83 46.82 95.72
C ALA A 29 32.55 46.30 94.47
N ARG A 30 33.90 46.21 94.48
CA ARG A 30 34.66 45.56 93.40
C ARG A 30 34.43 44.05 93.35
N ALA A 31 34.38 43.38 94.50
CA ALA A 31 34.11 41.94 94.59
C ALA A 31 32.67 41.60 94.16
N GLU A 32 31.69 42.38 94.62
CA GLU A 32 30.28 42.28 94.21
C GLU A 32 30.13 42.54 92.70
N LYS A 33 30.85 43.54 92.16
CA LYS A 33 30.92 43.77 90.72
C LYS A 33 31.49 42.55 89.97
N THR A 34 32.64 41.99 90.38
CA THR A 34 33.20 40.81 89.70
C THR A 34 32.29 39.59 89.80
N GLN A 35 31.59 39.41 90.93
CA GLN A 35 30.60 38.34 91.08
C GLN A 35 29.39 38.52 90.15
N ALA A 36 28.94 39.76 89.94
CA ALA A 36 27.89 40.08 88.97
C ALA A 36 28.37 39.90 87.51
N GLU A 37 29.63 40.24 87.21
CA GLU A 37 30.25 39.99 85.90
C GLU A 37 30.37 38.48 85.62
N ASP A 38 30.79 37.66 86.59
CA ASP A 38 30.83 36.20 86.49
C ASP A 38 29.43 35.57 86.35
N GLN A 39 28.42 36.12 87.02
CA GLN A 39 27.02 35.67 86.90
C GLN A 39 26.44 36.03 85.52
N LYS A 40 26.70 37.25 85.03
CA LYS A 40 26.29 37.67 83.69
C LYS A 40 26.97 36.81 82.61
N LEU A 41 28.27 36.54 82.72
CA LEU A 41 28.99 35.67 81.78
C LEU A 41 28.37 34.27 81.68
N LYS A 42 27.92 33.69 82.81
CA LYS A 42 27.19 32.41 82.83
C LYS A 42 25.82 32.49 82.15
N GLN A 43 25.11 33.62 82.27
CA GLN A 43 23.85 33.86 81.56
C GLN A 43 24.09 34.05 80.06
N ASP A 44 25.07 34.87 79.67
CA ASP A 44 25.44 35.13 78.27
C ASP A 44 25.80 33.81 77.55
N LEU A 45 26.62 32.95 78.17
CA LEU A 45 26.98 31.63 77.63
C LEU A 45 25.81 30.63 77.56
N TYR A 46 24.81 30.76 78.45
CA TYR A 46 23.59 29.95 78.40
C TYR A 46 22.66 30.40 77.28
N VAL A 47 22.48 31.71 77.11
CA VAL A 47 21.74 32.31 75.98
C VAL A 47 22.41 31.98 74.65
N GLU A 48 23.73 32.03 74.55
CA GLU A 48 24.47 31.65 73.34
C GLU A 48 24.21 30.18 72.96
N ARG A 49 24.14 29.27 73.94
CA ARG A 49 23.80 27.86 73.69
C ARG A 49 22.37 27.70 73.21
N LEU A 50 21.39 28.31 73.90
CA LEU A 50 19.99 28.25 73.50
C LEU A 50 19.77 28.86 72.10
N THR A 51 20.49 29.93 71.76
CA THR A 51 20.43 30.54 70.43
C THR A 51 20.92 29.56 69.35
N LYS A 52 22.07 28.90 69.58
CA LYS A 52 22.60 27.89 68.63
C LYS A 52 21.72 26.65 68.52
N GLU A 53 21.06 26.23 69.61
CA GLU A 53 20.08 25.13 69.58
C GLU A 53 18.80 25.54 68.83
N LEU A 54 18.32 26.77 69.02
CA LEU A 54 17.20 27.35 68.27
C LEU A 54 17.53 27.45 66.77
N ASP A 55 18.67 28.05 66.39
CA ASP A 55 19.13 28.15 65.00
C ASP A 55 19.19 26.77 64.32
N ARG A 56 19.70 25.75 65.04
CA ARG A 56 19.76 24.37 64.53
C ARG A 56 18.38 23.77 64.34
N LEU A 57 17.44 24.02 65.26
CA LEU A 57 16.06 23.54 65.14
C LEU A 57 15.31 24.26 64.02
N THR A 58 15.47 25.57 63.86
CA THR A 58 14.89 26.33 62.74
C THR A 58 15.43 25.86 61.38
N GLN A 59 16.74 25.58 61.28
CA GLN A 59 17.32 24.97 60.08
C GLN A 59 16.79 23.55 59.82
N GLN A 60 16.57 22.75 60.87
CA GLN A 60 15.95 21.42 60.73
C GLN A 60 14.50 21.53 60.26
N ILE A 61 13.69 22.44 60.84
CA ILE A 61 12.30 22.70 60.43
C ILE A 61 12.24 23.11 58.96
N ALA A 62 13.00 24.13 58.53
CA ALA A 62 13.02 24.58 57.13
C ALA A 62 13.47 23.47 56.16
N MET A 63 14.39 22.60 56.57
CA MET A 63 14.83 21.44 55.77
C MET A 63 13.76 20.35 55.68
N TYR A 64 12.92 20.17 56.70
CA TYR A 64 11.76 19.28 56.62
C TYR A 64 10.61 19.90 55.82
N GLU A 65 10.31 21.19 55.98
CA GLU A 65 9.30 21.92 55.18
C GLU A 65 9.63 21.89 53.68
N SER A 66 10.91 22.11 53.33
CA SER A 66 11.40 22.00 51.96
C SER A 66 11.30 20.57 51.39
N LYS A 67 11.34 19.54 52.23
CA LYS A 67 11.11 18.14 51.80
C LYS A 67 9.63 17.82 51.68
N THR A 68 8.80 18.32 52.59
CA THR A 68 7.34 18.13 52.54
C THR A 68 6.72 18.81 51.33
N SER A 69 7.21 19.99 50.93
CA SER A 69 6.81 20.65 49.68
C SER A 69 7.26 19.86 48.45
N ALA A 70 8.54 19.49 48.35
CA ALA A 70 9.05 18.67 47.24
C ALA A 70 8.29 17.34 47.09
N HIS A 71 8.08 16.59 48.18
CA HIS A 71 7.30 15.35 48.14
C HIS A 71 5.81 15.57 47.84
N ALA A 72 5.25 16.75 48.14
CA ALA A 72 3.89 17.09 47.74
C ALA A 72 3.80 17.35 46.22
N GLU A 73 4.79 18.01 45.64
CA GLU A 73 4.91 18.22 44.17
C GLU A 73 5.15 16.90 43.43
N GLU A 74 6.04 16.03 43.93
CA GLU A 74 6.23 14.66 43.43
C GLU A 74 4.93 13.84 43.51
N THR A 75 4.21 13.94 44.63
CA THR A 75 2.92 13.24 44.82
C THR A 75 1.82 13.80 43.90
N GLN A 76 1.85 15.10 43.59
CA GLN A 76 0.88 15.73 42.70
C GLN A 76 1.12 15.34 41.24
N THR A 77 2.35 15.43 40.76
CA THR A 77 2.72 14.98 39.40
C THR A 77 2.46 13.49 39.19
N ALA A 78 2.68 12.65 40.22
CA ALA A 78 2.33 11.23 40.18
C ALA A 78 0.80 10.97 40.11
N LYS A 79 -0.03 11.82 40.74
CA LYS A 79 -1.50 11.74 40.64
C LYS A 79 -2.01 12.20 39.28
N GLU A 80 -1.39 13.23 38.70
CA GLU A 80 -1.74 13.74 37.37
C GLU A 80 -1.43 12.70 36.29
N ALA A 81 -0.24 12.06 36.36
CA ALA A 81 0.10 10.95 35.48
C ALA A 81 -0.81 9.70 35.69
N LEU A 82 -1.26 9.45 36.92
CA LEU A 82 -2.23 8.39 37.20
C LEU A 82 -3.60 8.70 36.56
N SER A 83 -4.12 9.92 36.71
CA SER A 83 -5.41 10.28 36.12
C SER A 83 -5.38 10.35 34.60
N GLU A 84 -4.24 10.73 33.99
CA GLU A 84 -4.02 10.61 32.55
C GLU A 84 -4.10 9.14 32.09
N ALA A 85 -3.39 8.23 32.77
CA ALA A 85 -3.44 6.79 32.47
C ALA A 85 -4.83 6.15 32.72
N GLU A 86 -5.58 6.63 33.71
CA GLU A 86 -6.97 6.21 33.95
C GLU A 86 -7.89 6.66 32.80
N MET A 87 -7.77 7.91 32.34
CA MET A 87 -8.52 8.44 31.19
C MET A 87 -8.15 7.72 29.87
N GLU A 88 -6.87 7.41 29.65
CA GLU A 88 -6.44 6.59 28.51
C GLU A 88 -7.07 5.18 28.58
N MET A 89 -7.03 4.51 29.74
CA MET A 89 -7.65 3.20 29.95
C MET A 89 -9.17 3.25 29.70
N GLU A 90 -9.88 4.27 30.16
CA GLU A 90 -11.32 4.43 29.84
C GLU A 90 -11.55 4.58 28.33
N SER A 91 -10.72 5.35 27.63
CA SER A 91 -10.81 5.51 26.17
C SER A 91 -10.59 4.17 25.43
N LEU A 92 -9.62 3.37 25.87
CA LEU A 92 -9.34 2.03 25.34
C LEU A 92 -10.49 1.05 25.64
N LEU A 93 -11.14 1.15 26.80
CA LEU A 93 -12.32 0.35 27.15
C LEU A 93 -13.54 0.73 26.29
N VAL A 94 -13.71 2.01 25.93
CA VAL A 94 -14.74 2.46 24.98
C VAL A 94 -14.43 1.96 23.57
N ALA A 95 -13.20 2.12 23.08
CA ALA A 95 -12.78 1.61 21.77
C ALA A 95 -12.95 0.07 21.66
N ARG A 96 -12.61 -0.67 22.71
CA ARG A 96 -12.83 -2.13 22.81
C ARG A 96 -14.31 -2.50 22.73
N LYS A 97 -15.20 -1.76 23.40
CA LYS A 97 -16.66 -1.98 23.31
C LYS A 97 -17.17 -1.73 21.89
N GLN A 98 -16.71 -0.66 21.24
CA GLN A 98 -17.07 -0.35 19.85
C GLN A 98 -16.59 -1.43 18.88
N LEU A 99 -15.34 -1.90 19.01
CA LEU A 99 -14.80 -3.01 18.20
C LEU A 99 -15.58 -4.31 18.37
N LEU A 100 -15.96 -4.66 19.62
CA LEU A 100 -16.80 -5.85 19.86
C LEU A 100 -18.21 -5.71 19.26
N GLN A 101 -18.79 -4.50 19.28
CA GLN A 101 -20.08 -4.23 18.65
C GLN A 101 -20.00 -4.29 17.12
N GLN A 102 -18.95 -3.73 16.52
CA GLN A 102 -18.67 -3.82 15.08
C GLN A 102 -18.45 -5.28 14.66
N TRP A 103 -17.62 -6.03 15.38
CA TRP A 103 -17.37 -7.46 15.10
C TRP A 103 -18.66 -8.28 15.22
N SER A 104 -19.50 -8.02 16.23
CA SER A 104 -20.82 -8.66 16.38
C SER A 104 -21.75 -8.32 15.20
N SER A 105 -21.73 -7.09 14.71
CA SER A 105 -22.48 -6.68 13.51
C SER A 105 -21.97 -7.39 12.26
N CYS A 106 -20.65 -7.49 12.07
CA CYS A 106 -20.02 -8.24 10.98
C CYS A 106 -20.35 -9.74 11.03
N LEU A 107 -20.37 -10.36 12.21
CA LEU A 107 -20.78 -11.76 12.39
C LEU A 107 -22.26 -11.98 12.04
N MET A 108 -23.15 -11.09 12.45
CA MET A 108 -24.57 -11.15 12.06
C MET A 108 -24.77 -10.89 10.55
N GLY A 109 -23.96 -10.01 9.95
CA GLY A 109 -23.95 -9.75 8.52
C GLY A 109 -23.25 -10.85 7.68
N LEU A 110 -22.42 -11.69 8.31
CA LEU A 110 -21.90 -12.92 7.72
C LEU A 110 -22.99 -14.01 7.76
N ARG A 111 -23.52 -14.32 8.96
CA ARG A 111 -24.58 -15.32 9.13
C ARG A 111 -25.76 -15.11 8.18
N ARG A 112 -26.26 -13.87 8.04
CA ARG A 112 -27.36 -13.56 7.10
C ARG A 112 -27.02 -13.81 5.63
N ARG A 113 -25.75 -13.69 5.24
CA ARG A 113 -25.29 -14.03 3.88
C ARG A 113 -25.14 -15.55 3.73
N ASP A 114 -24.68 -16.24 4.77
CA ASP A 114 -24.58 -17.71 4.76
C ASP A 114 -25.98 -18.35 4.72
N GLU A 115 -26.94 -17.83 5.50
CA GLU A 115 -28.37 -18.19 5.47
C GLU A 115 -28.97 -17.95 4.08
N ALA A 116 -28.73 -16.78 3.47
CA ALA A 116 -29.21 -16.48 2.12
C ALA A 116 -28.54 -17.34 1.03
N PHE A 117 -27.24 -17.63 1.16
CA PHE A 117 -26.50 -18.49 0.24
C PHE A 117 -26.97 -19.94 0.33
N GLY A 118 -27.21 -20.46 1.55
CA GLY A 118 -27.82 -21.77 1.78
C GLY A 118 -29.20 -21.87 1.13
N ALA A 119 -30.08 -20.88 1.36
CA ALA A 119 -31.39 -20.83 0.71
C ALA A 119 -31.30 -20.76 -0.84
N MET A 120 -30.29 -20.07 -1.40
CA MET A 120 -30.05 -20.08 -2.85
C MET A 120 -29.55 -21.44 -3.36
N GLN A 121 -28.67 -22.13 -2.63
CA GLN A 121 -28.26 -23.49 -2.97
C GLN A 121 -29.42 -24.48 -2.89
N GLU A 122 -30.24 -24.44 -1.83
CA GLU A 122 -31.45 -25.26 -1.70
C GLU A 122 -32.42 -24.99 -2.86
N HIS A 123 -32.67 -23.72 -3.21
CA HIS A 123 -33.48 -23.38 -4.38
C HIS A 123 -32.89 -23.90 -5.70
N GLN A 124 -31.56 -23.88 -5.87
CA GLN A 124 -30.91 -24.40 -7.06
C GLN A 124 -31.01 -25.93 -7.16
N VAL A 125 -30.85 -26.65 -6.04
CA VAL A 125 -31.09 -28.10 -5.97
C VAL A 125 -32.55 -28.43 -6.28
N ILE A 126 -33.52 -27.71 -5.68
CA ILE A 126 -34.96 -27.90 -5.93
C ILE A 126 -35.35 -27.61 -7.40
N LEU A 127 -34.61 -26.75 -8.11
CA LEU A 127 -34.81 -26.55 -9.55
C LEU A 127 -34.23 -27.73 -10.35
N LEU A 128 -33.00 -28.15 -10.05
CA LEU A 128 -32.37 -29.31 -10.70
C LEU A 128 -33.17 -30.60 -10.50
N ASP A 129 -33.72 -30.85 -9.30
CA ASP A 129 -34.59 -32.01 -9.03
C ASP A 129 -35.88 -31.97 -9.87
N LYS A 130 -36.47 -30.78 -10.09
CA LYS A 130 -37.67 -30.62 -10.94
C LYS A 130 -37.35 -30.86 -12.41
N ASP A 131 -36.21 -30.38 -12.88
CA ASP A 131 -35.76 -30.61 -14.25
C ASP A 131 -35.44 -32.10 -14.46
N ILE A 132 -34.74 -32.73 -13.52
CA ILE A 132 -34.49 -34.18 -13.47
C ILE A 132 -35.80 -34.98 -13.51
N ASP A 133 -36.82 -34.61 -12.72
CA ASP A 133 -38.14 -35.25 -12.76
C ASP A 133 -38.93 -34.96 -14.04
N GLY A 134 -38.67 -33.83 -14.70
CA GLY A 134 -39.14 -33.54 -16.06
C GLY A 134 -38.53 -34.50 -17.08
N TYR A 135 -37.19 -34.64 -17.06
CA TYR A 135 -36.47 -35.57 -17.93
C TYR A 135 -36.87 -37.03 -17.68
N LYS A 136 -37.05 -37.48 -16.42
CA LYS A 136 -37.57 -38.83 -16.12
C LYS A 136 -38.94 -39.08 -16.78
N LYS A 137 -39.87 -38.12 -16.69
CA LYS A 137 -41.20 -38.24 -17.31
C LYS A 137 -41.11 -38.31 -18.85
N SER A 138 -40.24 -37.51 -19.45
CA SER A 138 -39.96 -37.58 -20.89
C SER A 138 -39.35 -38.91 -21.31
N ILE A 139 -38.37 -39.43 -20.55
CA ILE A 139 -37.74 -40.74 -20.80
C ILE A 139 -38.78 -41.86 -20.73
N ASN A 140 -39.64 -41.87 -19.70
CA ASN A 140 -40.71 -42.86 -19.57
C ASN A 140 -41.70 -42.79 -20.76
N ALA A 141 -42.09 -41.58 -21.19
CA ALA A 141 -42.99 -41.42 -22.34
C ALA A 141 -42.36 -41.92 -23.65
N GLU A 142 -41.07 -41.64 -23.90
CA GLU A 142 -40.34 -42.17 -25.05
C GLU A 142 -40.16 -43.70 -24.97
N GLN A 143 -40.01 -44.27 -23.77
CA GLN A 143 -40.00 -45.72 -23.55
C GLN A 143 -41.36 -46.35 -23.88
N GLU A 144 -42.47 -45.78 -23.40
CA GLU A 144 -43.83 -46.22 -23.75
C GLU A 144 -44.10 -46.16 -25.26
N GLN A 145 -43.65 -45.09 -25.95
CA GLN A 145 -43.73 -45.03 -27.41
C GLN A 145 -42.87 -46.09 -28.10
N ASN A 146 -41.67 -46.37 -27.60
CA ASN A 146 -40.78 -47.39 -28.15
C ASN A 146 -41.35 -48.81 -27.97
N GLU A 147 -42.00 -49.11 -26.84
CA GLU A 147 -42.73 -50.36 -26.63
C GLU A 147 -43.90 -50.49 -27.63
N ILE A 148 -44.69 -49.44 -27.83
CA ILE A 148 -45.80 -49.42 -28.81
C ILE A 148 -45.26 -49.64 -30.24
N LEU A 149 -44.19 -48.95 -30.63
CA LEU A 149 -43.56 -49.12 -31.94
C LEU A 149 -42.96 -50.52 -32.12
N THR A 150 -42.39 -51.11 -31.06
CA THR A 150 -41.88 -52.48 -31.05
C THR A 150 -43.01 -53.50 -31.24
N LEU A 151 -44.17 -53.30 -30.62
CA LEU A 151 -45.35 -54.13 -30.84
C LEU A 151 -45.89 -54.02 -32.28
N GLN A 152 -45.98 -52.80 -32.82
CA GLN A 152 -46.40 -52.56 -34.21
C GLN A 152 -45.43 -53.16 -35.24
N LEU A 153 -44.12 -53.07 -34.98
CA LEU A 153 -43.08 -53.69 -35.81
C LEU A 153 -43.21 -55.21 -35.80
N ASN A 154 -43.40 -55.82 -34.63
CA ASN A 154 -43.59 -57.27 -34.51
C ASN A 154 -44.85 -57.76 -35.24
N TRP A 155 -45.98 -57.05 -35.14
CA TRP A 155 -47.20 -57.37 -35.92
C TRP A 155 -46.95 -57.24 -37.43
N SER A 156 -46.38 -56.11 -37.86
CA SER A 156 -46.05 -55.86 -39.28
C SER A 156 -45.09 -56.93 -39.83
N GLN A 157 -44.13 -57.37 -39.04
CA GLN A 157 -43.18 -58.43 -39.39
C GLN A 157 -43.87 -59.80 -39.46
N MET A 158 -44.79 -60.11 -38.53
CA MET A 158 -45.62 -61.32 -38.61
C MET A 158 -46.46 -61.32 -39.89
N ASP A 159 -47.21 -60.26 -40.18
CA ASP A 159 -48.01 -60.14 -41.42
C ASP A 159 -47.14 -60.25 -42.68
N CYS A 160 -45.94 -59.66 -42.67
CA CYS A 160 -44.95 -59.84 -43.74
C CYS A 160 -44.46 -61.29 -43.89
N THR A 161 -44.46 -62.10 -42.82
CA THR A 161 -44.17 -63.55 -42.94
C THR A 161 -45.38 -64.36 -43.41
N THR A 162 -46.60 -64.01 -42.96
CA THR A 162 -47.83 -64.70 -43.35
C THR A 162 -48.16 -64.46 -44.82
N THR A 163 -48.05 -63.22 -45.29
CA THR A 163 -48.22 -62.87 -46.70
C THR A 163 -47.14 -63.49 -47.59
N ARG A 164 -45.87 -63.51 -47.15
CA ARG A 164 -44.78 -64.15 -47.90
C ARG A 164 -44.97 -65.67 -48.03
N LYS A 165 -45.50 -66.35 -47.01
CA LYS A 165 -45.91 -67.75 -47.11
C LYS A 165 -47.05 -67.93 -48.13
N LEU A 166 -48.11 -67.13 -48.02
CA LEU A 166 -49.24 -67.19 -48.95
C LEU A 166 -48.83 -66.93 -50.42
N ILE A 167 -47.87 -66.02 -50.65
CA ILE A 167 -47.27 -65.78 -51.98
C ILE A 167 -46.53 -67.03 -52.46
N SER A 168 -45.71 -67.67 -51.61
CA SER A 168 -45.02 -68.93 -51.94
C SER A 168 -46.00 -70.06 -52.28
N ASP A 169 -47.09 -70.19 -51.51
CA ASP A 169 -48.15 -71.18 -51.76
C ASP A 169 -48.86 -70.92 -53.11
N LYS A 170 -49.05 -69.64 -53.47
CA LYS A 170 -49.66 -69.23 -54.74
C LYS A 170 -48.71 -69.40 -55.93
N GLN A 171 -47.41 -69.19 -55.75
CA GLN A 171 -46.39 -69.49 -56.75
C GLN A 171 -46.34 -71.00 -57.03
N ALA A 172 -46.31 -71.85 -56.00
CA ALA A 172 -46.37 -73.31 -56.18
C ALA A 172 -47.67 -73.78 -56.88
N GLN A 173 -48.82 -73.14 -56.58
CA GLN A 173 -50.09 -73.41 -57.28
C GLN A 173 -50.04 -72.97 -58.75
N GLN A 174 -49.39 -71.84 -59.07
CA GLN A 174 -49.20 -71.37 -60.44
C GLN A 174 -48.26 -72.31 -61.23
N GLU A 175 -47.15 -72.74 -60.65
CA GLU A 175 -46.20 -73.68 -61.27
C GLU A 175 -46.87 -75.03 -61.58
N ALA A 176 -47.67 -75.56 -60.64
CA ALA A 176 -48.46 -76.78 -60.87
C ALA A 176 -49.49 -76.60 -62.00
N LEU A 177 -50.21 -75.47 -62.05
CA LEU A 177 -51.15 -75.15 -63.13
C LEU A 177 -50.44 -74.98 -64.48
N GLN A 178 -49.25 -74.40 -64.51
CA GLN A 178 -48.43 -74.25 -65.72
C GLN A 178 -47.92 -75.61 -66.23
N ALA A 179 -47.53 -76.52 -65.32
CA ALA A 179 -47.20 -77.90 -65.66
C ALA A 179 -48.41 -78.65 -66.25
N HIS A 180 -49.59 -78.54 -65.62
CA HIS A 180 -50.83 -79.10 -66.16
C HIS A 180 -51.18 -78.52 -67.55
N TYR A 181 -51.07 -77.20 -67.74
CA TYR A 181 -51.29 -76.57 -69.05
C TYR A 181 -50.33 -77.08 -70.13
N SER A 182 -49.04 -77.24 -69.81
CA SER A 182 -48.07 -77.83 -70.75
C SER A 182 -48.42 -79.27 -71.13
N THR A 183 -48.99 -80.05 -70.20
CA THR A 183 -49.48 -81.41 -70.44
C THR A 183 -50.72 -81.43 -71.35
N PHE A 184 -51.65 -80.49 -71.16
CA PHE A 184 -52.80 -80.31 -72.06
C PHE A 184 -52.37 -79.87 -73.48
N LEU A 185 -51.35 -79.03 -73.60
CA LEU A 185 -50.84 -78.60 -74.91
C LEU A 185 -50.26 -79.77 -75.72
N LEU A 186 -49.54 -80.68 -75.05
CA LEU A 186 -48.98 -81.89 -75.68
C LEU A 186 -50.09 -82.85 -76.15
N THR A 187 -51.08 -83.13 -75.29
CA THR A 187 -52.18 -84.03 -75.65
C THR A 187 -53.10 -83.46 -76.74
N LEU A 188 -53.30 -82.14 -76.79
CA LEU A 188 -54.05 -81.49 -77.88
C LEU A 188 -53.36 -81.74 -79.24
N GLN A 189 -52.04 -81.56 -79.32
CA GLN A 189 -51.26 -81.84 -80.54
C GLN A 189 -51.32 -83.31 -80.97
N GLU A 190 -51.58 -84.26 -80.07
CA GLU A 190 -51.82 -85.65 -80.43
C GLU A 190 -53.24 -85.85 -81.00
N THR A 191 -54.26 -85.20 -80.43
CA THR A 191 -55.64 -85.29 -80.96
C THR A 191 -55.78 -84.68 -82.36
N GLU A 192 -55.16 -83.52 -82.64
CA GLU A 192 -55.18 -82.87 -83.96
C GLU A 192 -54.59 -83.80 -85.06
N ARG A 193 -53.53 -84.55 -84.73
CA ARG A 193 -52.91 -85.54 -85.64
C ARG A 193 -53.81 -86.74 -85.96
N THR A 194 -54.86 -86.99 -85.17
CA THR A 194 -55.85 -88.05 -85.42
C THR A 194 -57.07 -87.57 -86.20
N LEU A 195 -57.54 -86.34 -85.94
CA LEU A 195 -58.75 -85.78 -86.55
C LEU A 195 -58.64 -85.59 -88.07
N ALA A 196 -57.43 -85.38 -88.58
CA ALA A 196 -57.14 -85.18 -90.01
C ALA A 196 -57.41 -86.40 -90.93
N ARG A 197 -58.02 -87.50 -90.44
CA ARG A 197 -58.07 -88.80 -91.15
C ARG A 197 -59.44 -89.25 -91.70
N LEU A 198 -60.57 -88.51 -91.55
CA LEU A 198 -61.95 -89.08 -91.74
C LEU A 198 -63.07 -88.13 -92.33
N SER A 199 -63.52 -88.20 -93.61
CA SER A 199 -64.80 -87.54 -94.13
C SER A 199 -65.23 -87.73 -95.65
N LYS A 200 -66.57 -87.86 -96.02
CA LYS A 200 -67.31 -87.65 -97.36
C LYS A 200 -68.83 -88.20 -97.50
N VAL A 201 -69.79 -87.66 -98.37
CA VAL A 201 -71.21 -88.15 -98.91
C VAL A 201 -72.58 -87.54 -98.33
N SER A 202 -73.89 -87.48 -98.83
CA SER A 202 -74.75 -87.29 -100.11
C SER A 202 -76.37 -87.15 -99.90
N VAL A 203 -77.30 -86.83 -100.89
CA VAL A 203 -78.82 -86.43 -100.75
C VAL A 203 -79.82 -86.62 -102.02
N TRP A 204 -81.23 -86.52 -101.97
CA TRP A 204 -82.28 -85.88 -102.96
C TRP A 204 -83.93 -86.00 -102.84
N PRO A 205 -84.91 -86.25 -103.83
CA PRO A 205 -86.27 -85.50 -104.04
C PRO A 205 -87.72 -86.17 -104.40
N GLU A 206 -88.76 -85.39 -104.92
CA GLU A 206 -90.01 -85.63 -105.82
C GLU A 206 -91.59 -85.66 -105.43
N MET A 207 -92.60 -85.21 -106.30
CA MET A 207 -94.15 -85.17 -106.13
C MET A 207 -95.12 -84.77 -107.39
N ASN A 208 -96.50 -85.01 -107.48
CA ASN A 208 -97.51 -84.53 -108.55
C ASN A 208 -99.14 -84.64 -108.37
N ASP A 209 -99.98 -83.95 -109.25
CA ASP A 209 -101.38 -84.15 -109.91
C ASP A 209 -102.86 -83.69 -109.46
N GLN A 210 -103.59 -82.83 -110.27
CA GLN A 210 -105.06 -82.47 -110.31
C GLN A 210 -105.44 -81.52 -111.51
N SER A 211 -106.66 -81.53 -112.16
CA SER A 211 -106.96 -80.49 -113.23
C SER A 211 -108.40 -80.14 -113.77
N LYS A 212 -109.43 -81.02 -113.87
CA LYS A 212 -110.49 -80.90 -114.94
C LYS A 212 -111.83 -80.14 -114.71
N GLN A 213 -112.01 -79.34 -113.64
CA GLN A 213 -113.37 -78.90 -113.22
C GLN A 213 -113.90 -77.55 -113.79
N LEU A 214 -113.12 -76.82 -114.60
CA LEU A 214 -113.20 -75.35 -114.68
C LEU A 214 -114.37 -74.71 -115.49
N GLU A 215 -114.98 -75.43 -116.42
CA GLU A 215 -115.64 -74.78 -117.58
C GLU A 215 -117.01 -74.12 -117.31
N LYS A 216 -117.66 -74.42 -116.17
CA LYS A 216 -118.99 -73.89 -115.82
C LYS A 216 -119.02 -72.47 -115.25
N GLU A 217 -117.88 -71.89 -114.86
CA GLU A 217 -117.85 -70.56 -114.22
C GLU A 217 -117.99 -69.38 -115.20
N SER A 218 -118.08 -69.63 -116.50
CA SER A 218 -118.01 -68.58 -117.53
C SER A 218 -119.21 -67.63 -117.56
N SER A 219 -120.45 -68.13 -117.36
CA SER A 219 -121.67 -67.32 -117.51
C SER A 219 -121.93 -66.35 -116.35
N ALA A 220 -121.55 -66.70 -115.12
CA ALA A 220 -121.70 -65.85 -113.93
C ALA A 220 -120.84 -64.57 -113.98
N ARG A 221 -119.87 -64.50 -114.90
CA ARG A 221 -118.90 -63.41 -115.02
C ARG A 221 -119.51 -62.11 -115.55
N LEU A 222 -120.48 -62.19 -116.47
CA LEU A 222 -120.95 -61.02 -117.22
C LEU A 222 -121.83 -60.07 -116.38
N GLU A 223 -122.60 -60.60 -115.43
CA GLU A 223 -123.40 -59.78 -114.51
C GLU A 223 -122.54 -59.08 -113.45
N LEU A 224 -121.38 -59.64 -113.11
CA LEU A 224 -120.39 -59.01 -112.25
C LEU A 224 -119.76 -57.77 -112.92
N GLU A 225 -119.45 -57.84 -114.22
CA GLU A 225 -118.78 -56.76 -114.96
C GLU A 225 -119.56 -55.44 -114.96
N ASN A 226 -120.89 -55.48 -115.17
CA ASN A 226 -121.74 -54.29 -115.10
C ASN A 226 -121.78 -53.65 -113.69
N ASN A 227 -121.79 -54.48 -112.64
CA ASN A 227 -121.73 -54.01 -111.25
C ASN A 227 -120.35 -53.45 -110.86
N ILE A 228 -119.28 -53.97 -111.47
CA ILE A 228 -117.91 -53.45 -111.28
C ILE A 228 -117.78 -52.04 -111.83
N MET A 229 -118.38 -51.73 -113.00
CA MET A 229 -118.24 -50.43 -113.65
C MET A 229 -118.78 -49.25 -112.83
N SER A 230 -119.96 -49.37 -112.19
CA SER A 230 -120.48 -48.31 -111.31
C SER A 230 -119.65 -48.16 -110.03
N SER A 231 -119.20 -49.30 -109.46
CA SER A 231 -118.27 -49.33 -108.32
C SER A 231 -116.95 -48.61 -108.64
N MET A 232 -116.45 -48.75 -109.87
CA MET A 232 -115.19 -48.16 -110.32
C MET A 232 -115.24 -46.63 -110.43
N GLN A 233 -116.35 -46.07 -110.89
CA GLN A 233 -116.55 -44.61 -110.93
C GLN A 233 -116.61 -44.00 -109.52
N HIS A 234 -117.33 -44.62 -108.57
CA HIS A 234 -117.34 -44.17 -107.17
C HIS A 234 -115.94 -44.23 -106.55
N LYS A 235 -115.19 -45.33 -106.79
CA LYS A 235 -113.82 -45.49 -106.29
C LYS A 235 -112.86 -44.40 -106.78
N LEU A 236 -113.01 -43.90 -108.01
CA LEU A 236 -112.17 -42.81 -108.52
C LEU A 236 -112.39 -41.48 -107.78
N LEU A 237 -113.65 -41.11 -107.49
CA LEU A 237 -113.97 -39.91 -106.72
C LEU A 237 -113.43 -40.02 -105.28
N HIS A 238 -113.63 -41.17 -104.62
CA HIS A 238 -113.07 -41.41 -103.29
C HIS A 238 -111.53 -41.40 -103.29
N ASN A 239 -110.86 -41.93 -104.32
CA ASN A 239 -109.40 -41.94 -104.43
C ASN A 239 -108.81 -40.53 -104.51
N ASN A 240 -109.45 -39.63 -105.28
CA ASN A 240 -108.98 -38.25 -105.41
C ASN A 240 -109.23 -37.45 -104.12
N ALA A 241 -110.41 -37.59 -103.51
CA ALA A 241 -110.72 -36.98 -102.22
C ALA A 241 -109.78 -37.46 -101.10
N ALA A 242 -109.46 -38.76 -101.07
CA ALA A 242 -108.51 -39.34 -100.12
C ALA A 242 -107.09 -38.79 -100.30
N LYS A 243 -106.62 -38.57 -101.55
CA LYS A 243 -105.30 -37.96 -101.80
C LYS A 243 -105.21 -36.54 -101.25
N TYR A 244 -106.23 -35.71 -101.46
CA TYR A 244 -106.25 -34.35 -100.91
C TYR A 244 -106.33 -34.34 -99.37
N SER A 245 -107.15 -35.21 -98.76
CA SER A 245 -107.24 -35.28 -97.29
C SER A 245 -105.96 -35.88 -96.67
N GLN A 246 -105.31 -36.85 -97.32
CA GLN A 246 -104.05 -37.43 -96.89
C GLN A 246 -102.90 -36.40 -96.96
N LEU A 247 -102.74 -35.68 -98.08
CA LEU A 247 -101.74 -34.61 -98.21
C LEU A 247 -101.95 -33.49 -97.17
N LEU A 248 -103.19 -33.12 -96.89
CA LEU A 248 -103.52 -32.16 -95.84
C LEU A 248 -103.17 -32.71 -94.44
N THR A 249 -103.50 -33.98 -94.19
CA THR A 249 -103.19 -34.67 -92.92
C THR A 249 -101.69 -34.84 -92.71
N GLU A 250 -100.91 -35.11 -93.75
CA GLU A 250 -99.44 -35.16 -93.71
C GLU A 250 -98.81 -33.78 -93.50
N LYS A 251 -99.38 -32.72 -94.08
CA LYS A 251 -98.95 -31.34 -93.82
C LYS A 251 -99.24 -30.92 -92.37
N ILE A 252 -100.43 -31.24 -91.86
CA ILE A 252 -100.81 -31.04 -90.46
C ILE A 252 -99.93 -31.87 -89.53
N SER A 253 -99.63 -33.13 -89.88
CA SER A 253 -98.79 -34.03 -89.06
C SER A 253 -97.33 -33.57 -89.00
N ARG A 254 -96.78 -33.05 -90.11
CA ARG A 254 -95.46 -32.41 -90.11
C ARG A 254 -95.44 -31.15 -89.24
N LEU A 255 -96.41 -30.25 -89.42
CA LEU A 255 -96.55 -29.05 -88.57
C LEU A 255 -96.75 -29.38 -87.09
N LYS A 256 -97.50 -30.45 -86.77
CA LYS A 256 -97.68 -30.93 -85.39
C LYS A 256 -96.39 -31.47 -84.79
N LYS A 257 -95.59 -32.25 -85.54
CA LYS A 257 -94.28 -32.71 -85.08
C LYS A 257 -93.30 -31.55 -84.88
N GLU A 258 -93.26 -30.61 -85.81
CA GLU A 258 -92.45 -29.39 -85.71
C GLU A 258 -92.82 -28.57 -84.46
N LYS A 259 -94.10 -28.30 -84.24
CA LYS A 259 -94.55 -27.56 -83.04
C LYS A 259 -94.40 -28.34 -81.74
N MET A 260 -94.43 -29.66 -81.77
CA MET A 260 -94.11 -30.51 -80.61
C MET A 260 -92.61 -30.48 -80.27
N TYR A 261 -91.73 -30.42 -81.27
CA TYR A 261 -90.30 -30.26 -81.08
C TYR A 261 -89.97 -28.86 -80.51
N GLN A 262 -90.53 -27.80 -81.12
CA GLN A 262 -90.37 -26.42 -80.63
C GLN A 262 -90.92 -26.24 -79.20
N LEU A 263 -92.04 -26.90 -78.86
CA LEU A 263 -92.56 -26.92 -77.50
C LEU A 263 -91.59 -27.61 -76.53
N LYS A 264 -91.12 -28.81 -76.85
CA LYS A 264 -90.16 -29.54 -75.99
C LYS A 264 -88.87 -28.74 -75.77
N GLN A 265 -88.35 -28.09 -76.83
CA GLN A 265 -87.18 -27.22 -76.71
C GLN A 265 -87.48 -26.05 -75.76
N SER A 266 -88.64 -25.40 -75.88
CA SER A 266 -89.05 -24.31 -74.99
C SER A 266 -89.22 -24.78 -73.53
N GLU A 267 -89.74 -26.00 -73.31
CA GLU A 267 -89.86 -26.61 -71.97
C GLU A 267 -88.47 -26.89 -71.35
N GLU A 268 -87.51 -27.33 -72.17
CA GLU A 268 -86.13 -27.61 -71.76
C GLU A 268 -85.37 -26.32 -71.43
N GLU A 269 -85.52 -25.27 -72.25
CA GLU A 269 -84.99 -23.92 -71.99
C GLU A 269 -85.58 -23.30 -70.70
N VAL A 270 -86.89 -23.46 -70.46
CA VAL A 270 -87.56 -23.00 -69.22
C VAL A 270 -87.04 -23.75 -67.98
N LEU A 271 -86.68 -25.04 -68.09
CA LEU A 271 -86.07 -25.79 -66.99
C LEU A 271 -84.65 -25.31 -66.67
N VAL A 272 -83.84 -24.96 -67.68
CA VAL A 272 -82.51 -24.37 -67.48
C VAL A 272 -82.62 -23.02 -66.76
N VAL A 273 -83.45 -22.09 -67.28
CA VAL A 273 -83.66 -20.77 -66.65
C VAL A 273 -84.19 -20.89 -65.22
N LYS A 274 -85.01 -21.90 -64.93
CA LYS A 274 -85.52 -22.17 -63.58
C LYS A 274 -84.41 -22.64 -62.62
N LEU A 275 -83.48 -23.48 -63.07
CA LEU A 275 -82.32 -23.91 -62.29
C LEU A 275 -81.35 -22.74 -62.05
N GLU A 276 -81.09 -21.93 -63.07
CA GLU A 276 -80.28 -20.71 -62.95
C GLU A 276 -80.91 -19.73 -61.96
N SER A 277 -82.23 -19.50 -62.03
CA SER A 277 -82.97 -18.67 -61.08
C SER A 277 -82.89 -19.19 -59.64
N GLN A 278 -82.89 -20.51 -59.43
CA GLN A 278 -82.73 -21.10 -58.10
C GLN A 278 -81.30 -20.94 -57.56
N LEU A 279 -80.28 -21.13 -58.40
CA LEU A 279 -78.89 -20.92 -58.05
C LEU A 279 -78.61 -19.44 -57.73
N VAL A 280 -79.19 -18.51 -58.50
CA VAL A 280 -79.11 -17.07 -58.24
C VAL A 280 -79.83 -16.72 -56.92
N SER A 281 -81.00 -17.29 -56.63
CA SER A 281 -81.68 -17.09 -55.33
C SER A 281 -80.77 -17.52 -54.17
N GLN A 282 -80.26 -18.75 -54.19
CA GLN A 282 -79.36 -19.25 -53.13
C GLN A 282 -78.10 -18.40 -52.96
N ARG A 283 -77.59 -17.81 -54.05
CA ARG A 283 -76.47 -16.86 -54.01
C ARG A 283 -76.86 -15.50 -53.43
N VAL A 284 -78.07 -15.01 -53.69
CA VAL A 284 -78.61 -13.79 -53.05
C VAL A 284 -78.86 -14.03 -51.55
N ASP A 285 -79.46 -15.17 -51.18
CA ASP A 285 -79.76 -15.53 -49.80
C ASP A 285 -78.48 -15.64 -48.96
N SER A 286 -77.43 -16.29 -49.50
CA SER A 286 -76.12 -16.38 -48.84
C SER A 286 -75.38 -15.04 -48.79
N LEU A 287 -75.49 -14.19 -49.81
CA LEU A 287 -74.96 -12.82 -49.76
C LEU A 287 -75.68 -11.97 -48.70
N ALA A 288 -77.01 -12.07 -48.59
CA ALA A 288 -77.78 -11.36 -47.56
C ALA A 288 -77.34 -11.75 -46.14
N LEU A 289 -77.11 -13.04 -45.88
CA LEU A 289 -76.53 -13.51 -44.61
C LEU A 289 -75.14 -12.93 -44.34
N THR A 290 -74.28 -12.81 -45.35
CA THR A 290 -72.96 -12.16 -45.18
C THR A 290 -73.07 -10.65 -44.97
N GLN A 291 -74.05 -9.99 -45.59
CA GLN A 291 -74.31 -8.56 -45.38
C GLN A 291 -74.78 -8.32 -43.94
N GLU A 292 -75.76 -9.08 -43.44
CA GLU A 292 -76.24 -8.90 -42.06
C GLU A 292 -75.13 -9.19 -41.04
N ALA A 293 -74.26 -10.17 -41.28
CA ALA A 293 -73.09 -10.42 -40.44
C ALA A 293 -72.12 -9.22 -40.40
N LEU A 294 -71.90 -8.55 -41.55
CA LEU A 294 -71.07 -7.34 -41.63
C LEU A 294 -71.75 -6.13 -40.96
N ASP A 295 -73.06 -5.94 -41.14
CA ASP A 295 -73.83 -4.88 -40.44
C ASP A 295 -73.83 -5.11 -38.91
N GLN A 296 -73.88 -6.37 -38.47
CA GLN A 296 -73.67 -6.74 -37.06
C GLN A 296 -72.23 -6.51 -36.58
N GLU A 297 -71.22 -6.44 -37.45
CA GLU A 297 -69.85 -6.07 -37.08
C GLU A 297 -69.68 -4.54 -37.05
N ILE A 298 -70.18 -3.83 -38.06
CA ILE A 298 -70.23 -2.36 -38.13
C ILE A 298 -70.93 -1.79 -36.90
N THR A 299 -72.07 -2.35 -36.48
CA THR A 299 -72.77 -1.90 -35.27
C THR A 299 -72.03 -2.23 -33.96
N LYS A 300 -71.12 -3.22 -33.93
CA LYS A 300 -70.20 -3.44 -32.79
C LYS A 300 -69.09 -2.38 -32.78
N TYR A 301 -68.46 -2.11 -33.93
CA TYR A 301 -67.43 -1.07 -34.02
C TYR A 301 -67.99 0.33 -33.73
N ASN A 302 -69.17 0.68 -34.24
CA ASN A 302 -69.80 1.98 -33.94
C ASN A 302 -70.08 2.17 -32.44
N LYS A 303 -70.56 1.14 -31.73
CA LYS A 303 -70.73 1.18 -30.27
C LYS A 303 -69.39 1.38 -29.55
N LEU A 304 -68.31 0.77 -30.04
CA LEU A 304 -66.97 0.90 -29.47
C LEU A 304 -66.37 2.29 -29.75
N ILE A 305 -66.60 2.86 -30.93
CA ILE A 305 -66.23 4.23 -31.30
C ILE A 305 -66.94 5.22 -30.37
N THR A 306 -68.27 5.15 -30.24
CA THR A 306 -69.04 6.03 -29.33
C THR A 306 -68.57 5.92 -27.88
N ALA A 307 -68.20 4.72 -27.42
CA ALA A 307 -67.64 4.52 -26.08
C ALA A 307 -66.22 5.10 -25.91
N ILE A 308 -65.42 5.18 -26.97
CA ILE A 308 -64.12 5.88 -26.99
C ILE A 308 -64.33 7.39 -27.04
N GLU A 309 -65.25 7.90 -27.85
CA GLU A 309 -65.59 9.32 -27.94
C GLU A 309 -66.12 9.87 -26.60
N ALA A 310 -66.94 9.11 -25.88
CA ALA A 310 -67.40 9.44 -24.52
C ALA A 310 -66.23 9.48 -23.50
N LYS A 311 -65.25 8.59 -23.63
CA LYS A 311 -64.02 8.61 -22.81
C LYS A 311 -63.11 9.78 -23.18
N LEU A 312 -62.99 10.11 -24.46
CA LEU A 312 -62.17 11.21 -24.95
C LEU A 312 -62.74 12.56 -24.51
N THR A 313 -64.04 12.80 -24.73
CA THR A 313 -64.73 14.03 -24.30
C THR A 313 -64.69 14.22 -22.78
N SER A 314 -64.91 13.16 -21.99
CA SER A 314 -64.75 13.26 -20.53
C SER A 314 -63.30 13.52 -20.09
N SER A 315 -62.31 13.00 -20.81
CA SER A 315 -60.88 13.28 -20.58
C SER A 315 -60.50 14.71 -20.96
N VAL A 316 -60.99 15.22 -22.10
CA VAL A 316 -60.80 16.62 -22.53
C VAL A 316 -61.37 17.57 -21.50
N ARG A 317 -62.59 17.32 -20.98
CA ARG A 317 -63.18 18.13 -19.90
C ARG A 317 -62.32 18.16 -18.62
N VAL A 318 -61.66 17.06 -18.28
CA VAL A 318 -60.72 17.01 -17.13
C VAL A 318 -59.41 17.75 -17.45
N ILE A 319 -58.95 17.73 -18.70
CA ILE A 319 -57.80 18.53 -19.16
C ILE A 319 -58.14 20.03 -19.09
N GLU A 320 -59.32 20.46 -19.58
CA GLU A 320 -59.80 21.84 -19.50
C GLU A 320 -59.91 22.33 -18.05
N GLN A 321 -60.48 21.52 -17.16
CA GLN A 321 -60.53 21.81 -15.72
C GLN A 321 -59.13 21.98 -15.12
N LYS A 322 -58.20 21.07 -15.44
CA LYS A 322 -56.80 21.18 -15.00
C LYS A 322 -56.12 22.42 -15.57
N GLN A 323 -56.32 22.73 -16.85
CA GLN A 323 -55.76 23.90 -17.52
C GLN A 323 -56.28 25.20 -16.88
N SER A 324 -57.57 25.26 -16.51
CA SER A 324 -58.14 26.37 -15.77
C SER A 324 -57.50 26.53 -14.38
N THR A 325 -57.21 25.43 -13.67
CA THR A 325 -56.49 25.51 -12.38
C THR A 325 -55.03 25.93 -12.54
N ILE A 326 -54.34 25.45 -13.59
CA ILE A 326 -52.97 25.86 -13.95
C ILE A 326 -52.93 27.36 -14.26
N ILE A 327 -53.86 27.88 -15.06
CA ILE A 327 -54.00 29.33 -15.34
C ILE A 327 -54.21 30.12 -14.04
N GLY A 328 -55.04 29.60 -13.12
CA GLY A 328 -55.28 30.19 -11.80
C GLY A 328 -54.08 30.14 -10.85
N TYR A 329 -53.23 29.11 -10.94
CA TYR A 329 -51.96 29.06 -10.22
C TYR A 329 -50.93 30.03 -10.85
N ASN A 330 -50.84 30.09 -12.17
CA ASN A 330 -49.92 30.99 -12.88
C ASN A 330 -50.25 32.48 -12.62
N THR A 331 -51.54 32.84 -12.53
CA THR A 331 -51.92 34.21 -12.11
C THR A 331 -51.52 34.51 -10.68
N LYS A 332 -51.66 33.55 -9.75
CA LYS A 332 -51.19 33.70 -8.36
C LYS A 332 -49.66 33.79 -8.26
N ILE A 333 -48.93 33.00 -9.06
CA ILE A 333 -47.46 33.06 -9.14
C ILE A 333 -47.03 34.44 -9.65
N SER A 334 -47.68 34.96 -10.69
CA SER A 334 -47.42 36.31 -11.22
C SER A 334 -47.71 37.41 -10.19
N GLN A 335 -48.78 37.28 -9.41
CA GLN A 335 -49.11 38.21 -8.31
C GLN A 335 -48.11 38.13 -7.15
N ILE A 336 -47.57 36.94 -6.84
CA ILE A 336 -46.52 36.76 -5.82
C ILE A 336 -45.23 37.40 -6.30
N ALA A 337 -44.75 37.09 -7.52
CA ALA A 337 -43.53 37.70 -8.08
C ALA A 337 -43.60 39.24 -8.08
N ALA A 338 -44.72 39.80 -8.54
CA ALA A 338 -44.98 41.24 -8.55
C ALA A 338 -45.06 41.89 -7.14
N THR A 339 -45.18 41.11 -6.07
CA THR A 339 -45.17 41.62 -4.68
C THR A 339 -43.87 41.31 -3.92
N THR A 340 -43.09 40.32 -4.34
CA THR A 340 -41.78 40.00 -3.73
C THR A 340 -40.58 40.67 -4.41
N GLY A 341 -40.72 41.21 -5.62
CA GLY A 341 -39.67 42.00 -6.29
C GLY A 341 -38.43 41.21 -6.74
N HIS A 342 -38.45 39.90 -6.56
CA HIS A 342 -37.51 38.94 -7.13
C HIS A 342 -38.28 38.01 -8.05
N ASP A 343 -37.98 38.08 -9.35
CA ASP A 343 -38.53 37.14 -10.32
C ASP A 343 -38.04 35.70 -10.03
N ASP A 344 -38.91 34.72 -10.27
CA ASP A 344 -38.70 33.27 -10.13
C ASP A 344 -38.28 32.68 -8.75
N LEU A 345 -37.96 33.49 -7.73
CA LEU A 345 -37.44 32.98 -6.45
C LEU A 345 -38.49 32.93 -5.33
N GLY A 346 -39.02 31.73 -5.07
CA GLY A 346 -39.97 31.48 -3.98
C GLY A 346 -39.41 31.74 -2.56
N PRO A 347 -40.28 31.90 -1.54
CA PRO A 347 -39.87 32.38 -0.21
C PRO A 347 -38.88 31.46 0.53
N LEU A 348 -38.88 30.16 0.24
CA LEU A 348 -37.86 29.23 0.75
C LEU A 348 -36.48 29.49 0.12
N HIS A 349 -36.42 29.87 -1.17
CA HIS A 349 -35.16 30.22 -1.83
C HIS A 349 -34.62 31.55 -1.31
N ILE A 350 -35.47 32.55 -1.09
CA ILE A 350 -35.07 33.81 -0.42
C ILE A 350 -34.48 33.51 0.96
N LYS A 351 -35.08 32.59 1.73
CA LYS A 351 -34.54 32.16 3.03
C LYS A 351 -33.23 31.37 2.91
N ILE A 352 -33.06 30.55 1.86
CA ILE A 352 -31.79 29.86 1.56
C ILE A 352 -30.69 30.89 1.24
N GLN A 353 -30.95 31.88 0.39
CA GLN A 353 -29.99 32.96 0.08
C GLN A 353 -29.62 33.76 1.35
N SER A 354 -30.59 34.07 2.21
CA SER A 354 -30.32 34.71 3.51
C SER A 354 -29.46 33.84 4.44
N ILE A 355 -29.57 32.51 4.39
CA ILE A 355 -28.76 31.59 5.18
C ILE A 355 -27.35 31.44 4.57
N ILE A 356 -27.22 31.44 3.24
CA ILE A 356 -25.93 31.44 2.55
C ILE A 356 -25.14 32.69 2.91
N ALA A 357 -25.75 33.88 2.86
CA ALA A 357 -25.11 35.13 3.27
C ALA A 357 -24.64 35.11 4.73
N GLN A 358 -25.43 34.53 5.65
CA GLN A 358 -25.03 34.35 7.06
C GLN A 358 -23.87 33.34 7.22
N ILE A 359 -23.82 32.29 6.40
CA ILE A 359 -22.69 31.34 6.38
C ILE A 359 -21.42 32.01 5.85
N GLU A 360 -21.52 32.84 4.81
CA GLU A 360 -20.39 33.61 4.27
C GLU A 360 -19.86 34.65 5.27
N GLU A 361 -20.75 35.35 5.98
CA GLU A 361 -20.40 36.27 7.08
C GLU A 361 -19.69 35.53 8.22
N LEU A 362 -20.23 34.39 8.67
CA LEU A 362 -19.59 33.56 9.69
C LEU A 362 -18.23 33.02 9.24
N ALA A 363 -18.08 32.62 7.97
CA ALA A 363 -16.79 32.18 7.42
C ALA A 363 -15.76 33.32 7.37
N ALA A 364 -16.19 34.55 7.04
CA ALA A 364 -15.34 35.73 7.10
C ALA A 364 -14.89 36.06 8.54
N ASN A 365 -15.80 35.97 9.51
CA ASN A 365 -15.51 36.18 10.93
C ASN A 365 -14.53 35.11 11.47
N ILE A 366 -14.75 33.82 11.19
CA ILE A 366 -13.82 32.73 11.56
C ILE A 366 -12.42 32.98 10.97
N LYS A 367 -12.33 33.44 9.72
CA LYS A 367 -11.05 33.77 9.06
C LYS A 367 -10.35 34.97 9.72
N SER A 368 -11.11 35.97 10.19
CA SER A 368 -10.59 37.09 10.97
C SER A 368 -10.05 36.63 12.33
N ASP A 369 -10.81 35.81 13.06
CA ASP A 369 -10.41 35.28 14.37
C ASP A 369 -9.19 34.35 14.28
N GLN A 370 -9.08 33.53 13.23
CA GLN A 370 -7.87 32.76 12.94
C GLN A 370 -6.64 33.66 12.75
N GLN A 371 -6.76 34.78 12.02
CA GLN A 371 -5.67 35.74 11.87
C GLN A 371 -5.32 36.46 13.18
N LEU A 372 -6.31 36.75 14.02
CA LEU A 372 -6.10 37.34 15.35
C LEU A 372 -5.41 36.34 16.29
N TRP A 373 -5.81 35.06 16.25
CA TRP A 373 -5.20 33.98 17.01
C TRP A 373 -3.74 33.76 16.60
N MET A 374 -3.43 33.66 15.31
CA MET A 374 -2.05 33.56 14.81
C MET A 374 -1.17 34.74 15.27
N LYS A 375 -1.70 35.98 15.26
CA LYS A 375 -0.99 37.16 15.78
C LYS A 375 -0.73 37.05 17.30
N ARG A 376 -1.72 36.60 18.08
CA ARG A 376 -1.57 36.37 19.53
C ARG A 376 -0.58 35.25 19.83
N GLN A 377 -0.59 34.16 19.06
CA GLN A 377 0.36 33.06 19.20
C GLN A 377 1.79 33.50 18.87
N GLY A 378 1.99 34.33 17.85
CA GLY A 378 3.29 34.93 17.54
C GLY A 378 3.83 35.83 18.66
N ILE A 379 2.96 36.65 19.27
CA ILE A 379 3.31 37.45 20.45
C ILE A 379 3.65 36.56 21.65
N LEU A 380 2.86 35.51 21.91
CA LEU A 380 3.14 34.54 22.98
C LEU A 380 4.51 33.88 22.78
N MET A 381 4.81 33.40 21.56
CA MET A 381 6.09 32.77 21.22
C MET A 381 7.27 33.72 21.47
N GLY A 382 7.14 35.00 21.07
CA GLY A 382 8.15 36.02 21.33
C GLY A 382 8.34 36.36 22.81
N LEU A 383 7.25 36.36 23.60
CA LEU A 383 7.33 36.53 25.06
C LEU A 383 7.99 35.32 25.73
N THR A 384 7.67 34.09 25.32
CA THR A 384 8.33 32.88 25.82
C THR A 384 9.83 32.88 25.49
N GLN A 385 10.22 33.28 24.28
CA GLN A 385 11.63 33.41 23.92
C GLN A 385 12.34 34.45 24.80
N MET A 386 11.78 35.66 24.96
CA MET A 386 12.37 36.69 25.83
C MET A 386 12.47 36.26 27.30
N ILE A 387 11.57 35.40 27.79
CA ILE A 387 11.65 34.84 29.15
C ILE A 387 12.85 33.88 29.28
N GLU A 388 13.09 33.02 28.30
CA GLU A 388 14.23 32.09 28.32
C GLU A 388 15.56 32.84 28.04
N ASP A 389 15.58 33.83 27.14
CA ASP A 389 16.73 34.71 26.90
C ASP A 389 17.16 35.43 28.20
N HIS A 390 16.21 36.01 28.95
CA HIS A 390 16.49 36.63 30.25
C HIS A 390 16.88 35.63 31.35
N ARG A 391 16.46 34.36 31.24
CA ARG A 391 16.85 33.29 32.15
C ARG A 391 18.30 32.87 31.90
N GLU A 392 18.72 32.73 30.64
CA GLU A 392 20.13 32.54 30.27
C GLU A 392 20.98 33.73 30.72
N GLU A 393 20.52 34.97 30.48
CA GLU A 393 21.19 36.19 30.95
C GLU A 393 21.38 36.18 32.48
N ALA A 394 20.37 35.75 33.25
CA ALA A 394 20.47 35.64 34.70
C ALA A 394 21.47 34.57 35.18
N GLU A 395 21.59 33.42 34.51
CA GLU A 395 22.62 32.41 34.82
C GLU A 395 24.03 32.85 34.39
N LEU A 396 24.16 33.55 33.27
CA LEU A 396 25.41 34.20 32.85
C LEU A 396 25.83 35.30 33.84
N GLU A 397 24.88 36.06 34.39
CA GLU A 397 25.18 37.07 35.41
C GLU A 397 25.54 36.44 36.76
N LYS A 398 24.88 35.36 37.19
CA LYS A 398 25.24 34.56 38.38
C LYS A 398 26.64 33.97 38.27
N SER A 399 26.97 33.35 37.14
CA SER A 399 28.30 32.78 36.89
C SER A 399 29.38 33.87 36.78
N SER A 400 29.08 35.01 36.14
CA SER A 400 29.96 36.19 36.15
C SER A 400 30.23 36.71 37.57
N LYS A 401 29.18 36.77 38.43
CA LYS A 401 29.30 37.14 39.86
C LYS A 401 30.11 36.11 40.66
N MET A 402 30.05 34.82 40.32
CA MET A 402 30.88 33.78 40.92
C MET A 402 32.35 33.94 40.53
N LEU A 403 32.65 34.02 39.23
CA LEU A 403 34.00 34.22 38.70
C LEU A 403 34.66 35.49 39.25
N LYS A 404 33.92 36.61 39.38
CA LYS A 404 34.41 37.85 40.00
C LYS A 404 34.77 37.65 41.49
N ARG A 405 33.99 36.87 42.25
CA ARG A 405 34.33 36.53 43.65
C ARG A 405 35.59 35.67 43.73
N ASP A 406 35.76 34.70 42.83
CA ASP A 406 36.93 33.81 42.84
C ASP A 406 38.20 34.50 42.33
N GLN A 407 38.08 35.44 41.38
CA GLN A 407 39.16 36.35 41.00
C GLN A 407 39.60 37.23 42.18
N LEU A 408 38.66 37.75 42.98
CA LEU A 408 38.98 38.49 44.20
C LEU A 408 39.67 37.61 45.27
N LYS A 409 39.20 36.36 45.47
CA LYS A 409 39.89 35.38 46.34
C LYS A 409 41.33 35.13 45.87
N LEU A 410 41.52 34.90 44.57
CA LEU A 410 42.84 34.66 43.97
C LEU A 410 43.76 35.87 44.15
N ASN A 411 43.27 37.09 43.92
CA ASN A 411 44.03 38.32 44.14
C ASN A 411 44.44 38.50 45.61
N MET A 412 43.55 38.19 46.57
CA MET A 412 43.90 38.19 48.00
C MET A 412 44.98 37.15 48.33
N LEU A 413 44.89 35.93 47.76
CA LEU A 413 45.89 34.88 47.95
C LEU A 413 47.24 35.24 47.31
N LEU A 414 47.24 35.86 46.12
CA LEU A 414 48.44 36.36 45.45
C LEU A 414 49.09 37.48 46.27
N SER A 415 48.32 38.43 46.78
CA SER A 415 48.82 39.48 47.69
C SER A 415 49.44 38.88 48.95
N LYS A 416 48.76 37.92 49.60
CA LYS A 416 49.28 37.25 50.80
C LYS A 416 50.53 36.42 50.51
N LYS A 417 50.62 35.76 49.35
CA LYS A 417 51.84 35.07 48.90
C LYS A 417 52.99 36.04 48.61
N GLY A 418 52.69 37.21 48.04
CA GLY A 418 53.66 38.29 47.83
C GLY A 418 54.22 38.81 49.16
N GLN A 419 53.36 39.10 50.13
CA GLN A 419 53.76 39.51 51.49
C GLN A 419 54.63 38.46 52.18
N LEU A 420 54.24 37.17 52.12
CA LEU A 420 55.06 36.06 52.65
C LEU A 420 56.42 35.95 51.96
N SER A 421 56.47 36.09 50.63
CA SER A 421 57.72 36.07 49.86
C SER A 421 58.62 37.25 50.19
N GLN A 422 58.05 38.44 50.41
CA GLN A 422 58.79 39.64 50.79
C GLN A 422 59.32 39.53 52.23
N ALA A 423 58.53 38.99 53.16
CA ALA A 423 58.97 38.72 54.53
C ALA A 423 60.15 37.73 54.56
N LEU A 424 60.07 36.62 53.81
CA LEU A 424 61.17 35.66 53.69
C LEU A 424 62.42 36.26 53.04
N GLN A 425 62.26 37.15 52.05
CA GLN A 425 63.39 37.89 51.47
C GLN A 425 64.03 38.87 52.47
N GLN A 426 63.23 39.55 53.29
CA GLN A 426 63.73 40.42 54.36
C GLN A 426 64.43 39.63 55.46
N GLU A 427 63.88 38.49 55.88
CA GLU A 427 64.48 37.60 56.88
C GLU A 427 65.81 37.03 56.38
N ASN A 428 65.87 36.56 55.13
CA ASN A 428 67.12 36.12 54.49
C ASN A 428 68.16 37.25 54.43
N ALA A 429 67.77 38.45 53.98
CA ALA A 429 68.68 39.60 53.91
C ALA A 429 69.21 40.00 55.30
N VAL A 430 68.37 39.97 56.34
CA VAL A 430 68.81 40.17 57.73
C VAL A 430 69.81 39.08 58.11
N MET A 431 69.49 37.79 57.94
CA MET A 431 70.40 36.68 58.24
C MET A 431 71.74 36.80 57.50
N GLU A 432 71.74 37.14 56.22
CA GLU A 432 72.95 37.38 55.42
C GLU A 432 73.80 38.53 55.98
N THR A 433 73.19 39.68 56.30
CA THR A 433 73.94 40.77 56.94
C THR A 433 74.49 40.35 58.31
N ASP A 434 73.76 39.52 59.05
CA ASP A 434 74.14 39.02 60.37
C ASP A 434 75.32 38.02 60.28
N PHE A 435 75.35 37.17 59.25
CA PHE A 435 76.51 36.34 58.89
C PHE A 435 77.71 37.17 58.44
N ILE A 436 77.50 38.21 57.62
CA ILE A 436 78.56 39.13 57.20
C ILE A 436 79.15 39.89 58.42
N HIS A 437 78.32 40.29 59.39
CA HIS A 437 78.81 40.91 60.62
C HIS A 437 79.58 39.92 61.51
N ARG A 438 79.14 38.66 61.62
CA ARG A 438 79.90 37.58 62.28
C ARG A 438 81.28 37.39 61.63
N LEU A 439 81.33 37.22 60.31
CA LEU A 439 82.58 37.06 59.55
C LEU A 439 83.50 38.28 59.66
N LYS A 440 82.97 39.51 59.57
CA LYS A 440 83.74 40.74 59.79
C LYS A 440 84.34 40.81 61.20
N ARG A 441 83.57 40.41 62.22
CA ARG A 441 84.05 40.39 63.62
C ARG A 441 85.18 39.36 63.82
N GLU A 442 85.11 38.22 63.16
CA GLU A 442 86.17 37.21 63.18
C GLU A 442 87.41 37.65 62.38
N ALA A 443 87.22 38.27 61.22
CA ALA A 443 88.30 38.85 60.43
C ALA A 443 89.08 39.93 61.21
N VAL A 444 88.38 40.88 61.86
CA VAL A 444 89.00 41.88 62.74
C VAL A 444 89.71 41.22 63.93
N LYS A 445 89.11 40.21 64.56
CA LYS A 445 89.73 39.45 65.66
C LYS A 445 90.99 38.68 65.22
N MET A 446 91.11 38.30 63.95
CA MET A 446 92.32 37.70 63.39
C MET A 446 93.35 38.77 62.99
N GLN A 447 92.91 39.89 62.41
CA GLN A 447 93.76 41.04 62.08
C GLN A 447 94.48 41.59 63.32
N MET A 448 93.77 41.82 64.43
CA MET A 448 94.36 42.28 65.70
C MET A 448 95.35 41.27 66.30
N LYS A 449 95.25 39.97 65.99
CA LYS A 449 96.30 38.99 66.37
C LYS A 449 97.55 39.15 65.51
N VAL A 450 97.39 39.36 64.20
CA VAL A 450 98.51 39.55 63.26
C VAL A 450 99.26 40.84 63.60
N GLU A 451 98.54 41.92 63.89
CA GLU A 451 99.11 43.19 64.35
C GLU A 451 99.89 42.99 65.65
N LYS A 452 99.30 42.32 66.65
CA LYS A 452 100.00 41.99 67.90
C LYS A 452 101.26 41.15 67.68
N THR A 453 101.24 40.13 66.82
CA THR A 453 102.44 39.30 66.56
C THR A 453 103.49 40.05 65.73
N GLN A 454 103.10 41.01 64.89
CA GLN A 454 104.02 41.89 64.19
C GLN A 454 104.65 42.91 65.15
N GLU A 455 103.91 43.51 66.07
CA GLU A 455 104.47 44.33 67.16
C GLU A 455 105.46 43.52 68.02
N GLU A 456 105.10 42.28 68.40
CA GLU A 456 105.98 41.42 69.19
C GLU A 456 107.27 41.07 68.42
N LYS A 457 107.17 40.81 67.12
CA LYS A 457 108.32 40.64 66.21
C LYS A 457 109.17 41.92 66.09
N GLU A 458 108.57 43.10 66.02
CA GLU A 458 109.30 44.38 65.96
C GLU A 458 109.98 44.73 67.28
N ARG A 459 109.34 44.45 68.42
CA ARG A 459 109.98 44.53 69.75
C ARG A 459 111.17 43.56 69.85
N LEU A 460 111.03 42.34 69.35
CA LEU A 460 112.13 41.36 69.30
C LEU A 460 113.26 41.81 68.36
N LEU A 461 112.96 42.33 67.16
CA LEU A 461 113.95 42.91 66.25
C LEU A 461 114.72 44.08 66.90
N ASN A 462 114.03 45.00 67.58
CA ASN A 462 114.68 46.08 68.29
C ASN A 462 115.57 45.56 69.44
N SER A 463 115.16 44.51 70.14
CA SER A 463 116.01 43.86 71.16
C SER A 463 117.24 43.14 70.57
N LEU A 464 117.12 42.59 69.36
CA LEU A 464 118.21 41.97 68.62
C LEU A 464 119.23 43.03 68.15
N VAL A 465 118.75 44.13 67.55
CA VAL A 465 119.61 45.25 67.12
C VAL A 465 120.31 45.90 68.32
N GLU A 466 119.68 45.99 69.48
CA GLU A 466 120.37 46.45 70.69
C GLU A 466 121.39 45.43 71.20
N ALA A 467 121.11 44.12 71.15
CA ALA A 467 122.10 43.09 71.45
C ALA A 467 123.31 43.13 70.49
N GLU A 468 123.08 43.36 69.19
CA GLU A 468 124.13 43.58 68.18
C GLU A 468 124.98 44.82 68.49
N ARG A 469 124.35 45.94 68.91
CA ARG A 469 125.08 47.13 69.38
C ARG A 469 125.93 46.84 70.62
N GLN A 470 125.41 46.08 71.58
CA GLN A 470 126.18 45.66 72.75
C GLN A 470 127.36 44.76 72.34
N ILE A 471 127.18 43.82 71.40
CA ILE A 471 128.28 43.03 70.84
C ILE A 471 129.33 43.94 70.21
N MET A 472 128.95 44.87 69.33
CA MET A 472 129.87 45.84 68.71
C MET A 472 130.62 46.71 69.73
N LEU A 473 129.96 47.09 70.83
CA LEU A 473 130.59 47.80 71.95
C LEU A 473 131.62 46.93 72.69
N TRP A 474 131.31 45.66 72.96
CA TRP A 474 132.24 44.71 73.58
C TRP A 474 133.40 44.32 72.66
N GLU A 475 133.17 44.20 71.35
CA GLU A 475 134.21 44.00 70.35
C GLU A 475 135.15 45.22 70.30
N LYS A 476 134.62 46.45 70.20
CA LYS A 476 135.42 47.68 70.23
C LYS A 476 136.20 47.82 71.54
N LYS A 477 135.61 47.46 72.68
CA LYS A 477 136.27 47.45 73.99
C LYS A 477 137.38 46.39 74.06
N THR A 478 137.17 45.23 73.46
CA THR A 478 138.19 44.17 73.31
C THR A 478 139.32 44.61 72.39
N GLN A 479 139.00 45.31 71.31
CA GLN A 479 139.97 45.88 70.37
C GLN A 479 140.85 46.94 71.05
N LEU A 480 140.27 47.88 71.80
CA LEU A 480 141.03 48.84 72.61
C LEU A 480 141.94 48.15 73.65
N VAL A 481 141.49 47.05 74.27
CA VAL A 481 142.32 46.26 75.19
C VAL A 481 143.46 45.52 74.47
N LYS A 482 143.30 45.11 73.21
CA LYS A 482 144.39 44.57 72.36
C LYS A 482 145.37 45.67 71.95
N GLU A 483 144.87 46.83 71.52
CA GLU A 483 145.67 47.98 71.10
C GLU A 483 146.50 48.55 72.26
N MET A 484 145.89 48.71 73.45
CA MET A 484 146.63 49.12 74.65
C MET A 484 147.69 48.10 75.08
N ARG A 485 147.43 46.80 74.89
CA ARG A 485 148.38 45.72 75.21
C ARG A 485 149.54 45.66 74.22
N SER A 486 149.31 45.94 72.94
CA SER A 486 150.37 46.04 71.93
C SER A 486 151.16 47.35 72.04
N ALA A 487 150.53 48.45 72.44
CA ALA A 487 151.23 49.70 72.76
C ALA A 487 152.17 49.55 73.97
N MET A 488 151.83 48.72 74.97
CA MET A 488 152.73 48.39 76.08
C MET A 488 153.99 47.63 75.65
N ASP A 489 153.94 46.83 74.58
CA ASP A 489 155.10 46.05 74.12
C ASP A 489 156.17 46.90 73.41
N VAL A 490 155.80 48.08 72.89
CA VAL A 490 156.74 49.01 72.24
C VAL A 490 157.74 49.61 73.24
N GLY A 491 157.44 49.61 74.54
CA GLY A 491 158.31 50.13 75.59
C GLY A 491 159.49 49.25 75.99
N GLN A 492 159.61 48.02 75.50
CA GLN A 492 160.64 47.08 75.98
C GLN A 492 162.09 47.49 75.61
N GLY A 493 162.29 48.32 74.58
CA GLY A 493 163.61 48.73 74.10
C GLY A 493 164.45 49.49 75.14
N GLU A 494 163.84 50.41 75.89
CA GLU A 494 164.55 51.25 76.87
C GLU A 494 164.89 50.50 78.17
N SER A 495 164.18 49.39 78.45
CA SER A 495 164.54 48.51 79.57
C SER A 495 165.89 47.82 79.36
N HIS A 496 166.28 47.56 78.10
CA HIS A 496 167.54 46.89 77.78
C HIS A 496 168.77 47.80 77.87
N THR A 497 168.64 49.10 77.56
CA THR A 497 169.75 50.06 77.73
C THR A 497 170.01 50.34 79.22
N MET A 498 168.97 50.50 80.04
CA MET A 498 169.13 50.59 81.51
C MET A 498 169.74 49.31 82.11
N LYS A 499 169.35 48.13 81.63
CA LYS A 499 169.95 46.86 82.08
C LYS A 499 171.42 46.72 81.67
N ALA A 500 171.84 47.26 80.53
CA ALA A 500 173.25 47.24 80.13
C ALA A 500 174.15 48.09 81.06
N GLU A 501 173.66 49.23 81.54
CA GLU A 501 174.42 50.08 82.49
C GLU A 501 174.40 49.50 83.91
N ILE A 502 173.27 48.93 84.35
CA ILE A 502 173.22 48.10 85.57
C ILE A 502 174.23 46.95 85.46
N HIS A 503 174.31 46.26 84.31
CA HIS A 503 175.27 45.17 84.14
C HIS A 503 176.73 45.64 84.12
N ARG A 504 177.04 46.91 83.80
CA ARG A 504 178.39 47.49 84.00
C ARG A 504 178.70 47.67 85.50
N MET A 505 177.73 48.08 86.31
CA MET A 505 177.88 48.14 87.77
C MET A 505 177.93 46.73 88.40
N GLU A 506 177.14 45.79 87.91
CA GLU A 506 177.19 44.38 88.32
C GLU A 506 178.47 43.70 87.83
N VAL A 507 179.09 44.08 86.72
CA VAL A 507 180.42 43.61 86.32
C VAL A 507 181.49 44.12 87.28
N ARG A 508 181.35 45.35 87.80
CA ARG A 508 182.22 45.88 88.87
C ARG A 508 182.07 45.13 90.19
N LEU A 509 180.88 44.56 90.46
CA LEU A 509 180.61 43.66 91.60
C LEU A 509 180.93 42.19 91.26
N SER A 510 180.92 41.80 89.99
CA SER A 510 181.33 40.49 89.49
C SER A 510 182.85 40.37 89.34
N GLN A 511 183.60 41.48 89.34
CA GLN A 511 185.04 41.43 89.62
C GLN A 511 185.33 41.04 91.09
N LEU A 512 184.33 41.12 91.98
CA LEU A 512 184.36 40.52 93.33
C LEU A 512 183.69 39.13 93.40
N MET A 513 182.70 38.83 92.55
CA MET A 513 181.89 37.59 92.62
C MET A 513 182.13 36.53 91.52
N ARG A 514 182.88 36.82 90.44
CA ARG A 514 183.47 35.80 89.53
C ARG A 514 184.68 35.08 90.12
N GLN A 515 184.97 35.33 91.39
CA GLN A 515 185.62 34.35 92.27
C GLN A 515 184.73 33.10 92.57
N ARG A 516 183.57 32.92 91.89
CA ARG A 516 182.51 31.96 92.30
C ARG A 516 181.67 31.28 91.18
N GLU A 517 182.08 31.29 89.91
CA GLU A 517 181.23 31.05 88.71
C GLU A 517 180.76 29.58 88.38
N CYS A 518 180.96 28.60 89.26
CA CYS A 518 181.06 27.15 88.98
C CYS A 518 180.05 26.34 88.08
N LEU A 519 178.73 26.18 88.40
CA LEU A 519 178.02 24.85 88.25
C LEU A 519 176.46 24.79 87.90
N LEU A 520 176.00 23.70 87.22
CA LEU A 520 174.63 23.02 87.08
C LEU A 520 173.57 23.32 85.94
N ARG A 521 172.54 22.42 85.72
CA ARG A 521 171.62 22.30 84.51
C ARG A 521 170.27 21.46 84.65
N GLU A 522 169.49 21.30 83.54
CA GLU A 522 168.60 20.16 83.03
C GLU A 522 167.08 19.89 83.53
N SER A 523 166.01 19.63 82.66
CA SER A 523 164.55 19.16 82.97
C SER A 523 163.42 19.07 81.81
N GLU A 524 162.21 18.40 81.96
CA GLU A 524 160.97 18.20 81.02
C GLU A 524 159.64 17.60 81.71
N ALA A 525 158.37 17.24 81.22
CA ALA A 525 157.34 17.51 80.10
C ALA A 525 155.93 16.70 80.19
N THR A 526 154.91 16.78 79.22
CA THR A 526 153.76 15.80 78.79
C THR A 526 152.22 16.23 78.47
N VAL A 527 151.15 15.33 78.35
CA VAL A 527 149.89 15.37 77.42
C VAL A 527 148.49 14.66 77.82
N ALA A 528 147.25 14.97 77.27
CA ALA A 528 145.89 14.22 77.36
C ALA A 528 144.67 14.56 76.35
N ARG A 529 143.57 13.71 76.09
CA ARG A 529 142.29 13.89 75.20
C ARG A 529 141.08 12.78 75.29
N ARG A 530 139.78 12.88 74.72
CA ARG A 530 138.76 11.81 74.13
C ARG A 530 137.15 12.05 73.91
N GLU A 531 136.27 11.10 73.36
CA GLU A 531 134.79 11.13 72.83
C GLU A 531 133.84 9.81 73.05
N THR A 532 132.55 9.38 72.65
CA THR A 532 131.32 9.53 71.67
C THR A 532 129.93 8.81 72.20
N ILE A 533 128.71 8.34 71.65
CA ILE A 533 127.81 8.04 70.39
C ILE A 533 126.22 7.68 70.62
N VAL A 534 125.28 7.29 69.65
CA VAL A 534 123.69 7.22 69.70
C VAL A 534 122.82 6.12 68.84
N LEU A 535 121.42 5.91 68.95
CA LEU A 535 120.40 4.92 68.27
C LEU A 535 118.81 5.30 68.29
N ARG A 536 117.60 4.72 67.82
CA ARG A 536 116.87 3.55 67.06
C ARG A 536 115.30 3.79 66.59
N LYS A 537 114.39 2.83 66.12
CA LYS A 537 113.00 3.03 65.38
C LYS A 537 111.87 1.85 65.18
N GLU A 538 110.53 2.14 64.87
CA GLU A 538 109.35 1.44 64.06
C GLU A 538 108.25 0.36 64.58
N ALA A 539 107.02 -0.10 64.05
CA ALA A 539 106.01 -0.01 62.86
C ALA A 539 104.52 -0.73 62.98
N MET A 540 103.54 -0.71 61.96
CA MET A 540 102.21 -1.52 61.65
C MET A 540 100.76 -0.80 61.53
N MET A 541 99.48 -1.20 61.11
CA MET A 541 98.54 -2.29 60.46
C MET A 541 97.03 -1.71 60.15
N ARG A 542 95.82 -2.20 59.61
CA ARG A 542 95.01 -3.35 58.91
C ARG A 542 93.56 -2.90 58.27
N ASN A 543 92.57 -3.73 57.72
CA ASN A 543 91.30 -3.35 56.89
C ASN A 543 90.00 -4.34 56.66
N SER A 544 88.73 -3.94 56.22
CA SER A 544 87.54 -4.70 55.54
C SER A 544 86.44 -3.81 54.76
N LEU A 545 85.36 -4.32 54.06
CA LEU A 545 84.94 -3.87 52.67
C LEU A 545 83.41 -3.78 52.16
N LYS A 546 82.99 -2.74 51.35
CA LYS A 546 82.22 -2.76 50.01
C LYS A 546 81.31 -1.56 49.57
N GLN A 547 81.03 -1.48 48.24
CA GLN A 547 80.29 -0.47 47.39
C GLN A 547 79.73 -1.15 46.09
N ALA A 548 78.98 -0.58 45.11
CA ALA A 548 77.91 0.45 44.98
C ALA A 548 77.44 0.60 43.47
N THR A 549 76.30 1.29 43.15
CA THR A 549 75.83 1.75 41.78
C THR A 549 75.54 0.66 40.69
N GLN A 550 74.86 0.85 39.53
CA GLN A 550 73.94 1.83 38.88
C GLN A 550 73.37 1.15 37.59
N GLY A 551 72.16 1.49 37.09
CA GLY A 551 71.80 1.15 35.70
C GLY A 551 70.32 1.08 35.34
N ASP A 552 69.70 2.23 35.03
CA ASP A 552 68.35 2.31 34.48
C ASP A 552 68.37 2.98 33.08
N LEU A 553 67.42 2.57 32.21
CA LEU A 553 67.05 3.18 30.91
C LEU A 553 68.07 3.28 29.75
N SER A 554 67.84 2.46 28.71
CA SER A 554 67.78 2.90 27.29
C SER A 554 67.11 1.79 26.44
N LEU A 555 65.79 1.87 26.21
CA LEU A 555 65.07 2.60 25.16
C LEU A 555 65.06 1.96 23.75
N SER A 556 63.84 1.60 23.32
CA SER A 556 63.35 1.58 21.93
C SER A 556 63.92 0.56 20.94
N ILE A 557 63.03 -0.29 20.41
CA ILE A 557 62.84 -0.48 18.96
C ILE A 557 61.42 -1.02 18.69
N GLN A 558 60.97 -0.84 17.44
CA GLN A 558 59.61 -1.02 16.91
C GLN A 558 58.98 -2.41 17.15
N GLY A 559 57.67 -2.60 17.05
CA GLY A 559 56.66 -1.71 16.46
C GLY A 559 56.18 -2.14 15.06
N LEU A 560 56.35 -3.41 14.67
CA LEU A 560 55.80 -3.99 13.43
C LEU A 560 55.01 -5.28 13.70
N GLN A 561 53.80 -5.15 14.24
CA GLN A 561 52.80 -6.24 14.20
C GLN A 561 51.35 -5.72 14.26
N ARG A 562 50.92 -5.07 13.18
CA ARG A 562 49.49 -4.82 12.94
C ARG A 562 49.15 -4.97 11.44
N LYS A 563 48.19 -5.85 11.15
CA LYS A 563 47.39 -6.02 9.92
C LYS A 563 47.93 -6.91 8.77
N ILE A 564 47.01 -7.79 8.31
CA ILE A 564 46.80 -8.37 6.95
C ILE A 564 47.47 -9.73 6.60
N ARG A 565 46.67 -10.80 6.76
CA ARG A 565 45.97 -11.56 5.69
C ARG A 565 44.84 -12.36 6.36
N GLU A 566 43.57 -12.12 5.98
CA GLU A 566 42.77 -12.96 5.06
C GLU A 566 42.46 -14.35 5.65
N ALA A 567 41.21 -14.68 6.03
CA ALA A 567 39.99 -14.83 5.24
C ALA A 567 39.93 -16.16 4.46
N HIS A 568 38.71 -16.74 4.34
CA HIS A 568 38.42 -18.17 4.10
C HIS A 568 38.72 -19.05 5.35
N LYS A 569 38.06 -20.19 5.59
CA LYS A 569 37.01 -20.88 4.82
C LYS A 569 36.10 -21.69 5.77
N VAL A 570 34.79 -21.45 5.73
CA VAL A 570 33.76 -22.43 6.15
C VAL A 570 32.90 -22.66 4.91
N LYS A 571 32.58 -23.93 4.61
CA LYS A 571 31.76 -24.31 3.47
C LYS A 571 30.60 -25.13 4.01
N GLU A 572 29.39 -24.63 3.81
CA GLU A 572 28.13 -25.24 4.23
C GLU A 572 27.22 -25.36 3.00
N THR A 573 26.21 -26.24 3.06
CA THR A 573 25.14 -26.43 2.06
C THR A 573 25.56 -26.58 0.58
N ASP A 574 25.70 -27.82 0.10
CA ASP A 574 25.61 -28.20 -1.32
C ASP A 574 24.85 -29.55 -1.39
N GLY A 575 23.52 -29.54 -1.28
CA GLY A 575 22.72 -30.77 -1.28
C GLY A 575 21.19 -30.63 -1.33
N THR A 576 20.62 -29.57 -0.74
CA THR A 576 19.16 -29.33 -0.73
C THR A 576 18.61 -28.74 -2.03
N LEU A 577 19.48 -28.23 -2.92
CA LEU A 577 19.09 -27.51 -4.13
C LEU A 577 18.64 -28.44 -5.29
N ILE A 578 18.97 -29.74 -5.23
CA ILE A 578 18.62 -30.71 -6.28
C ILE A 578 17.19 -31.25 -6.11
N HIS A 579 16.67 -31.35 -4.87
CA HIS A 579 15.33 -31.88 -4.60
C HIS A 579 14.23 -30.95 -5.14
N LEU A 580 14.27 -29.66 -4.78
CA LEU A 580 13.27 -28.68 -5.21
C LEU A 580 13.20 -28.53 -6.74
N CYS A 581 14.29 -28.74 -7.46
CA CYS A 581 14.31 -28.66 -8.92
C CYS A 581 13.58 -29.82 -9.62
N LEU A 582 13.31 -30.93 -8.94
CA LEU A 582 12.55 -32.06 -9.51
C LEU A 582 11.05 -31.87 -9.27
N GLU A 583 10.64 -31.56 -8.04
CA GLU A 583 9.25 -31.27 -7.66
C GLU A 583 8.67 -30.10 -8.48
N GLN A 584 9.50 -29.09 -8.78
CA GLN A 584 9.11 -27.96 -9.61
C GLN A 584 8.86 -28.32 -11.09
N VAL A 585 9.41 -29.43 -11.60
CA VAL A 585 9.18 -29.89 -12.99
C VAL A 585 7.89 -30.70 -13.10
N GLU A 586 7.59 -31.59 -12.15
CA GLU A 586 6.33 -32.37 -12.15
C GLU A 586 5.09 -31.49 -11.99
N HIS A 587 5.17 -30.46 -11.13
CA HIS A 587 4.09 -29.46 -11.03
C HIS A 587 3.91 -28.63 -12.31
N LEU A 588 4.97 -28.41 -13.09
CA LEU A 588 4.88 -27.70 -14.37
C LEU A 588 4.25 -28.56 -15.48
N SER A 589 4.49 -29.88 -15.52
CA SER A 589 3.80 -30.76 -16.48
C SER A 589 2.31 -30.88 -16.16
N TYR A 590 1.94 -31.10 -14.89
CA TYR A 590 0.53 -31.18 -14.49
C TYR A 590 -0.24 -29.89 -14.81
N MET A 591 0.37 -28.72 -14.60
CA MET A 591 -0.21 -27.42 -14.97
C MET A 591 -0.33 -27.21 -16.49
N GLN A 592 0.50 -27.87 -17.29
CA GLN A 592 0.42 -27.83 -18.76
C GLN A 592 -0.73 -28.72 -19.27
N ASP A 593 -0.91 -29.91 -18.69
CA ASP A 593 -1.98 -30.85 -19.08
C ASP A 593 -3.38 -30.32 -18.70
N LEU A 594 -3.50 -29.66 -17.53
CA LEU A 594 -4.74 -28.99 -17.13
C LEU A 594 -5.09 -27.82 -18.06
N LYS A 595 -4.08 -27.19 -18.67
CA LYS A 595 -4.23 -26.09 -19.62
C LYS A 595 -4.62 -26.57 -21.02
N THR A 596 -4.12 -27.72 -21.49
CA THR A 596 -4.52 -28.29 -22.79
C THR A 596 -5.98 -28.74 -22.76
N HIS A 597 -6.42 -29.46 -21.73
CA HIS A 597 -7.85 -29.82 -21.58
C HIS A 597 -8.77 -28.60 -21.50
N LEU A 598 -8.37 -27.51 -20.84
CA LEU A 598 -9.14 -26.27 -20.87
C LEU A 598 -9.24 -25.68 -22.28
N THR A 599 -8.20 -25.74 -23.11
CA THR A 599 -8.28 -25.29 -24.51
C THR A 599 -9.18 -26.18 -25.38
N GLU A 600 -9.25 -27.49 -25.11
CA GLU A 600 -10.17 -28.41 -25.80
C GLU A 600 -11.64 -28.10 -25.46
N LEU A 601 -11.94 -27.86 -24.18
CA LEU A 601 -13.27 -27.46 -23.71
C LEU A 601 -13.68 -26.08 -24.27
N CYS A 602 -12.76 -25.13 -24.37
CA CYS A 602 -13.04 -23.84 -25.03
C CYS A 602 -13.31 -24.00 -26.53
N SER A 603 -12.56 -24.85 -27.23
CA SER A 603 -12.76 -25.08 -28.68
C SER A 603 -14.08 -25.78 -29.00
N THR A 604 -14.49 -26.74 -28.17
CA THR A 604 -15.78 -27.43 -28.31
C THR A 604 -16.97 -26.53 -27.97
N SER A 605 -16.87 -25.65 -26.97
CA SER A 605 -17.87 -24.59 -26.73
C SER A 605 -18.06 -23.72 -27.97
N TYR A 606 -16.97 -23.22 -28.56
CA TYR A 606 -17.02 -22.32 -29.72
C TYR A 606 -17.70 -22.95 -30.95
N ILE A 607 -17.54 -24.26 -31.15
CA ILE A 607 -18.25 -25.01 -32.20
C ILE A 607 -19.76 -25.07 -31.92
N LEU A 608 -20.15 -25.40 -30.68
CA LEU A 608 -21.56 -25.47 -30.27
C LEU A 608 -22.25 -24.10 -30.34
N ASP A 609 -21.56 -23.02 -29.97
CA ASP A 609 -22.05 -21.64 -30.10
C ASP A 609 -22.28 -21.25 -31.57
N SER A 610 -21.38 -21.66 -32.47
CA SER A 610 -21.54 -21.50 -33.92
C SER A 610 -22.79 -22.25 -34.45
N ASP A 611 -22.94 -23.51 -34.07
CA ASP A 611 -24.04 -24.36 -34.55
C ASP A 611 -25.41 -23.92 -33.99
N PHE A 612 -25.45 -23.44 -32.75
CA PHE A 612 -26.64 -22.81 -32.18
C PHE A 612 -27.09 -21.59 -33.00
N VAL A 613 -26.15 -20.71 -33.39
CA VAL A 613 -26.47 -19.53 -34.21
C VAL A 613 -26.92 -19.94 -35.63
N ASN A 614 -26.35 -20.99 -36.21
CA ASN A 614 -26.80 -21.51 -37.51
C ASN A 614 -28.22 -22.11 -37.44
N LEU A 615 -28.58 -22.79 -36.34
CA LEU A 615 -29.94 -23.30 -36.11
C LEU A 615 -30.94 -22.16 -35.83
N GLN A 616 -30.53 -21.11 -35.12
CA GLN A 616 -31.33 -19.90 -34.92
C GLN A 616 -31.64 -19.21 -36.27
N ASP A 617 -30.63 -18.97 -37.11
CA ASP A 617 -30.79 -18.34 -38.42
C ASP A 617 -31.73 -19.14 -39.36
N THR A 618 -31.60 -20.47 -39.40
CA THR A 618 -32.46 -21.33 -40.25
C THR A 618 -33.91 -21.39 -39.75
N LYS A 619 -34.14 -21.37 -38.43
CA LYS A 619 -35.48 -21.25 -37.83
C LYS A 619 -36.16 -19.93 -38.20
N GLU A 620 -35.43 -18.81 -38.14
CA GLU A 620 -35.98 -17.49 -38.49
C GLU A 620 -36.26 -17.35 -39.99
N ARG A 621 -35.38 -17.90 -40.86
CA ARG A 621 -35.63 -18.02 -42.32
C ARG A 621 -36.93 -18.76 -42.62
N ASN A 622 -37.13 -19.93 -42.02
CA ASN A 622 -38.32 -20.76 -42.26
C ASN A 622 -39.62 -20.05 -41.86
N LEU A 623 -39.60 -19.29 -40.74
CA LEU A 623 -40.72 -18.46 -40.32
C LEU A 623 -41.01 -17.32 -41.31
N GLY A 624 -39.97 -16.64 -41.80
CA GLY A 624 -40.12 -15.59 -42.82
C GLY A 624 -40.75 -16.10 -44.13
N HIS A 625 -40.28 -17.25 -44.62
CA HIS A 625 -40.82 -17.89 -45.83
C HIS A 625 -42.28 -18.32 -45.66
N LEU A 626 -42.66 -18.86 -44.49
CA LEU A 626 -44.04 -19.22 -44.17
C LEU A 626 -44.98 -18.00 -44.22
N VAL A 627 -44.58 -16.88 -43.61
CA VAL A 627 -45.36 -15.63 -43.61
C VAL A 627 -45.50 -15.04 -45.02
N ALA A 628 -44.44 -15.14 -45.85
CA ALA A 628 -44.48 -14.72 -47.24
C ALA A 628 -45.47 -15.57 -48.07
N LEU A 629 -45.46 -16.90 -47.90
CA LEU A 629 -46.41 -17.81 -48.57
C LEU A 629 -47.85 -17.56 -48.13
N GLN A 630 -48.12 -17.41 -46.82
CA GLN A 630 -49.44 -17.07 -46.30
C GLN A 630 -49.95 -15.74 -46.87
N SER A 631 -49.07 -14.73 -46.96
CA SER A 631 -49.38 -13.42 -47.55
C SER A 631 -49.68 -13.51 -49.06
N ARG A 632 -48.92 -14.32 -49.81
CA ARG A 632 -49.14 -14.58 -51.25
C ARG A 632 -50.46 -15.32 -51.47
N ALA A 633 -50.76 -16.35 -50.67
CA ALA A 633 -52.01 -17.08 -50.73
C ALA A 633 -53.23 -16.19 -50.42
N LYS A 634 -53.14 -15.31 -49.42
CA LYS A 634 -54.20 -14.33 -49.10
C LYS A 634 -54.45 -13.36 -50.27
N ARG A 635 -53.39 -12.84 -50.90
CA ARG A 635 -53.50 -11.95 -52.08
C ARG A 635 -54.10 -12.66 -53.30
N LEU A 636 -53.69 -13.89 -53.60
CA LEU A 636 -54.28 -14.67 -54.69
C LEU A 636 -55.77 -14.93 -54.46
N ARG A 637 -56.17 -15.21 -53.21
CA ARG A 637 -57.59 -15.40 -52.86
C ARG A 637 -58.43 -14.15 -53.15
N THR A 638 -57.95 -12.96 -52.77
CA THR A 638 -58.64 -11.69 -53.08
C THR A 638 -58.69 -11.32 -54.58
N VAL A 639 -57.87 -11.96 -55.42
CA VAL A 639 -58.00 -11.86 -56.90
C VAL A 639 -59.09 -12.81 -57.40
N CYS A 640 -59.13 -14.07 -56.92
CA CYS A 640 -60.16 -15.04 -57.27
C CYS A 640 -61.57 -14.62 -56.80
N GLU A 641 -61.66 -13.87 -55.70
CA GLU A 641 -62.90 -13.30 -55.16
C GLU A 641 -63.44 -12.10 -55.97
N GLY A 642 -62.71 -11.64 -56.99
CA GLY A 642 -63.10 -10.52 -57.88
C GLY A 642 -62.86 -9.13 -57.29
N SER A 643 -62.49 -9.04 -56.02
CA SER A 643 -62.25 -7.80 -55.25
C SER A 643 -61.04 -6.97 -55.73
N TYR A 644 -60.18 -7.53 -56.59
CA TYR A 644 -58.99 -6.86 -57.12
C TYR A 644 -58.94 -6.94 -58.64
N ARG A 645 -59.05 -5.77 -59.30
CA ARG A 645 -58.86 -5.62 -60.75
C ARG A 645 -57.46 -5.08 -61.01
N ALA A 646 -56.61 -5.88 -61.67
CA ALA A 646 -55.25 -5.47 -62.02
C ALA A 646 -55.25 -4.36 -63.10
N LEU A 647 -55.25 -3.10 -62.64
CA LEU A 647 -55.14 -1.90 -63.48
C LEU A 647 -53.70 -1.39 -63.48
N SER A 648 -52.84 -2.08 -64.23
CA SER A 648 -51.44 -1.69 -64.47
C SER A 648 -51.01 -2.32 -65.80
N THR A 649 -50.42 -1.55 -66.72
CA THR A 649 -49.83 -2.13 -67.94
C THR A 649 -48.57 -2.94 -67.59
N PRO A 650 -48.21 -3.98 -68.37
CA PRO A 650 -47.06 -4.82 -68.04
C PRO A 650 -45.78 -4.00 -67.83
N GLU A 651 -45.50 -2.99 -68.67
CA GLU A 651 -44.30 -2.16 -68.54
C GLU A 651 -44.31 -1.34 -67.24
N SER A 652 -45.49 -0.97 -66.71
CA SER A 652 -45.60 -0.26 -65.43
C SER A 652 -45.39 -1.17 -64.21
N VAL A 653 -45.75 -2.46 -64.32
CA VAL A 653 -45.48 -3.47 -63.29
C VAL A 653 -44.01 -3.86 -63.32
N GLU A 654 -43.43 -4.02 -64.50
CA GLU A 654 -42.02 -4.34 -64.73
C GLU A 654 -41.09 -3.19 -64.28
N ALA A 655 -41.41 -1.94 -64.64
CA ALA A 655 -40.70 -0.77 -64.12
C ALA A 655 -40.88 -0.56 -62.61
N ALA A 656 -41.99 -1.03 -62.01
CA ALA A 656 -42.18 -1.02 -60.56
C ALA A 656 -41.39 -2.14 -59.86
N LEU A 657 -41.29 -3.33 -60.48
CA LEU A 657 -40.43 -4.42 -60.04
C LEU A 657 -38.96 -3.99 -60.09
N GLN A 658 -38.48 -3.52 -61.24
CA GLN A 658 -37.10 -3.04 -61.40
C GLN A 658 -36.76 -1.98 -60.35
N ARG A 659 -37.63 -0.99 -60.11
CA ARG A 659 -37.41 0.02 -59.05
C ARG A 659 -37.39 -0.55 -57.62
N GLN A 660 -38.00 -1.71 -57.36
CA GLN A 660 -37.88 -2.39 -56.07
C GLN A 660 -36.61 -3.24 -56.02
N THR A 661 -36.26 -3.95 -57.09
CA THR A 661 -34.99 -4.68 -57.24
C THR A 661 -33.80 -3.73 -57.10
N ASP A 662 -33.81 -2.57 -57.76
CA ASP A 662 -32.79 -1.51 -57.64
C ASP A 662 -32.67 -0.99 -56.20
N ARG A 663 -33.80 -0.82 -55.50
CA ARG A 663 -33.82 -0.42 -54.09
C ARG A 663 -33.32 -1.52 -53.16
N LEU A 664 -33.63 -2.78 -53.44
CA LEU A 664 -33.12 -3.93 -52.68
C LEU A 664 -31.60 -4.07 -52.88
N HIS A 665 -31.10 -3.88 -54.10
CA HIS A 665 -29.66 -3.82 -54.37
C HIS A 665 -29.00 -2.63 -53.67
N ALA A 666 -29.57 -1.43 -53.74
CA ALA A 666 -29.04 -0.26 -53.03
C ALA A 666 -29.03 -0.45 -51.50
N ILE A 667 -30.09 -1.01 -50.91
CA ILE A 667 -30.15 -1.34 -49.48
C ILE A 667 -29.13 -2.44 -49.13
N SER A 668 -28.96 -3.46 -49.99
CA SER A 668 -27.96 -4.51 -49.83
C SER A 668 -26.53 -3.93 -49.86
N THR A 669 -26.22 -3.03 -50.81
CA THR A 669 -24.93 -2.32 -50.89
C THR A 669 -24.68 -1.46 -49.65
N ILE A 670 -25.68 -0.71 -49.17
CA ILE A 670 -25.58 0.08 -47.93
C ILE A 670 -25.34 -0.85 -46.73
N LEU A 671 -26.07 -1.97 -46.63
CA LEU A 671 -25.98 -2.85 -45.47
C LEU A 671 -24.68 -3.67 -45.46
N HIS A 672 -24.15 -4.06 -46.63
CA HIS A 672 -22.82 -4.65 -46.78
C HIS A 672 -21.75 -3.64 -46.35
N ARG A 673 -21.81 -2.40 -46.84
CA ARG A 673 -20.88 -1.32 -46.47
C ARG A 673 -20.93 -0.99 -44.97
N VAL A 674 -22.11 -0.96 -44.35
CA VAL A 674 -22.24 -0.76 -42.89
C VAL A 674 -21.66 -1.95 -42.12
N CYS A 675 -21.71 -3.18 -42.64
CA CYS A 675 -21.03 -4.33 -42.01
C CYS A 675 -19.50 -4.28 -42.15
N GLU A 676 -18.97 -3.62 -43.18
CA GLU A 676 -17.52 -3.37 -43.33
C GLU A 676 -17.04 -2.20 -42.46
N GLU A 677 -17.77 -1.07 -42.47
CA GLU A 677 -17.45 0.13 -41.68
C GLU A 677 -17.68 -0.07 -40.18
N PHE A 678 -18.60 -0.96 -39.76
CA PHE A 678 -18.94 -1.20 -38.35
C PHE A 678 -19.04 -2.70 -37.98
N PRO A 679 -17.91 -3.44 -37.87
CA PRO A 679 -17.90 -4.87 -37.52
C PRO A 679 -18.63 -5.22 -36.22
N GLN A 680 -18.66 -4.30 -35.26
CA GLN A 680 -19.35 -4.47 -33.96
C GLN A 680 -20.88 -4.64 -34.11
N HIS A 681 -21.48 -4.21 -35.23
CA HIS A 681 -22.90 -4.34 -35.50
C HIS A 681 -23.24 -5.49 -36.47
N GLN A 682 -22.22 -6.19 -36.99
CA GLN A 682 -22.38 -7.30 -37.94
C GLN A 682 -23.29 -8.42 -37.39
N GLY A 683 -23.24 -8.70 -36.08
CA GLY A 683 -24.13 -9.66 -35.42
C GLY A 683 -25.61 -9.25 -35.46
N ALA A 684 -25.92 -7.99 -35.17
CA ALA A 684 -27.29 -7.47 -35.23
C ALA A 684 -27.84 -7.34 -36.66
N LEU A 685 -26.95 -7.04 -37.63
CA LEU A 685 -27.31 -6.87 -39.03
C LEU A 685 -27.35 -8.18 -39.83
N ARG A 686 -26.77 -9.28 -39.30
CA ARG A 686 -26.75 -10.62 -39.94
C ARG A 686 -28.12 -11.05 -40.46
N ARG A 687 -29.17 -10.90 -39.65
CA ARG A 687 -30.56 -11.25 -40.01
C ARG A 687 -31.07 -10.49 -41.25
N LEU A 688 -30.79 -9.20 -41.33
CA LEU A 688 -31.18 -8.37 -42.49
C LEU A 688 -30.33 -8.70 -43.71
N SER A 689 -29.02 -8.91 -43.53
CA SER A 689 -28.10 -9.30 -44.61
C SER A 689 -28.50 -10.62 -45.28
N ARG A 690 -28.84 -11.66 -44.50
CA ARG A 690 -29.28 -12.95 -45.04
C ARG A 690 -30.62 -12.80 -45.77
N ALA A 691 -31.61 -12.14 -45.17
CA ALA A 691 -32.92 -11.91 -45.80
C ALA A 691 -32.82 -11.15 -47.14
N LEU A 692 -31.99 -10.11 -47.23
CA LEU A 692 -31.77 -9.37 -48.48
C LEU A 692 -31.07 -10.23 -49.54
N SER A 693 -30.08 -11.04 -49.16
CA SER A 693 -29.40 -11.95 -50.09
C SER A 693 -30.34 -13.00 -50.68
N GLU A 694 -31.32 -13.48 -49.89
CA GLU A 694 -32.32 -14.46 -50.34
C GLU A 694 -33.32 -13.85 -51.32
N HIS A 695 -33.75 -12.60 -51.10
CA HIS A 695 -34.60 -11.90 -52.07
C HIS A 695 -33.89 -11.68 -53.41
N CYS A 696 -32.61 -11.27 -53.40
CA CYS A 696 -31.83 -11.11 -54.63
C CYS A 696 -31.61 -12.46 -55.35
N ALA A 697 -31.35 -13.54 -54.59
CA ALA A 697 -31.14 -14.88 -55.16
C ALA A 697 -32.41 -15.51 -55.75
N LEU A 698 -33.59 -15.23 -55.20
CA LEU A 698 -34.87 -15.72 -55.71
C LEU A 698 -35.30 -14.99 -56.99
N GLU A 699 -35.05 -13.69 -57.11
CA GLU A 699 -35.34 -12.93 -58.34
C GLU A 699 -34.52 -13.45 -59.53
N GLY A 700 -33.25 -13.83 -59.31
CA GLY A 700 -32.38 -14.47 -60.31
C GLY A 700 -32.82 -15.87 -60.78
N GLN A 701 -33.82 -16.49 -60.16
CA GLN A 701 -34.44 -17.74 -60.65
C GLN A 701 -35.73 -17.49 -61.44
N CYS A 702 -36.36 -16.32 -61.31
CA CYS A 702 -37.60 -15.99 -62.04
C CYS A 702 -37.35 -15.51 -63.48
N THR A 703 -36.14 -15.08 -63.82
CA THR A 703 -35.76 -14.68 -65.19
C THR A 703 -35.47 -15.87 -66.13
N GLY A 704 -35.50 -17.11 -65.62
CA GLY A 704 -35.13 -18.32 -66.36
C GLY A 704 -36.28 -19.06 -67.07
N MET A 705 -37.54 -18.59 -66.97
CA MET A 705 -38.70 -19.20 -67.64
C MET A 705 -39.32 -18.27 -68.68
N THR A 706 -38.57 -17.99 -69.75
CA THR A 706 -39.16 -17.59 -71.03
C THR A 706 -39.87 -18.78 -71.66
N CYS A 707 -41.14 -18.63 -72.04
CA CYS A 707 -41.87 -19.67 -72.74
C CYS A 707 -41.41 -19.80 -74.21
N GLU A 708 -41.09 -21.02 -74.62
CA GLU A 708 -41.55 -21.59 -75.88
C GLU A 708 -42.76 -22.50 -75.60
#